data_AF-A0A2V4AZM6-F1
#
_entry.id   AF-A0A2V4AZM6-F1
#
_cell.length_a   1.000
_cell.length_b   1.000
_cell.length_c   1.000
_cell.angle_alpha   90.00
_cell.angle_beta   90.00
_cell.angle_gamma   90.00
#
_symmetry.space_group_name_H-M   'P 1'
#
loop_
_entity.id
_entity.type
_entity.pdbx_description
1 polymer ?
#
loop_
_entity_poly.entity_id
_entity_poly.type
_entity_poly.pdbx_seq_one_letter_code
_entity_poly.pdbx_strand_id
1 'polypeptide(L)'
;MAGEPGIGKTRLAEEAARMAGSLGMACAWGRAVDDDGSPPFWPFRLIVRALAAGSADPWPQPPPTEHLPAEIKAQERFLLFEAVTVHLTTTAAGTGLLVVLDDLQWADASSLRLLVHLVRAIDTARIAMVVTYRDTEIGHRQAVKQALGELARESPVTRLRLVGLTETQVAAQLAAATGAPLPGDVVATVSRRSQGNPFFVGELAGVLRGEGGGQDPALALPDGVRDAVRARLARLGAGTRPVVDAAAVLGSAADVAGLAHVADMDHAGVLAALDDAAAVGVLRADGTEFAHDLVREAARADVARAVRLDAHRRLAEYLQRQPDAEARAAELAHHWLESLPLGDAGQAAAWAERAGRAASAQCAWEEAAGMFGRAAAVTGDPAQRCELHIARAAAHLHAYQMSHARDAVLEAVGLARGLGDGPLLARAVLVLEGMNDLTWVPEERVLCEEALALLPEEDSSLRARLLAQLSVDILMSAYVLPGASERSEGLSRAALAMAERLGDRVALRSALNARQIACCGPDGVRERLALGDRFVTQGAADNDDMAEMWGRLWRFDALMQLGDLDGAERELGPLASVVRRLRLPLAAWHLACTQGALALARGRLDTARSHIDHALALARRGGHLGGLLPSQGALAVLGMLTGFADDEQAHPLSGWEHVPTLHGMLALVHWYAGREDDARREYALAPDVDRLPGFLLMSAVAGSIELADAFGDRAMLEAAYDALAPYADLFCCGGAGVIAPTGSAHGALGVAASALGRADDAVRHLRKAIEVNDRVGAPPFAAIARFDLARALARRRRPGDRDEAAALARQAAATARQLGMAPLLGRAEQLTRTLAGDVPGPLTRRERQIAALVADGLTNRQIGAAVHISERTAENHVQHILTKLGFTTRAQIAAWAVRDRDAD
;
A
#
# COMPACT_ATOMS: atom_id res chain seq x y z
N MET A 1 -22.82 -14.19 -5.53
CA MET A 1 -24.25 -14.27 -5.87
C MET A 1 -24.97 -13.09 -5.23
N ALA A 2 -25.65 -12.29 -6.04
CA ALA A 2 -26.33 -11.06 -5.64
C ALA A 2 -27.84 -11.18 -5.86
N GLY A 3 -28.66 -10.57 -5.02
CA GLY A 3 -30.10 -10.42 -5.26
C GLY A 3 -30.89 -10.08 -4.01
N GLU A 4 -32.16 -9.76 -4.19
CA GLU A 4 -33.04 -9.26 -3.12
C GLU A 4 -33.19 -10.25 -1.94
N PRO A 5 -33.59 -9.78 -0.74
CA PRO A 5 -33.95 -10.65 0.38
C PRO A 5 -34.99 -11.70 -0.05
N GLY A 6 -34.80 -12.97 0.35
CA GLY A 6 -35.74 -14.05 0.01
C GLY A 6 -35.65 -14.60 -1.42
N ILE A 7 -34.76 -14.09 -2.28
CA ILE A 7 -34.62 -14.53 -3.68
C ILE A 7 -34.04 -15.95 -3.87
N GLY A 8 -33.65 -16.64 -2.79
CA GLY A 8 -33.11 -18.01 -2.84
C GLY A 8 -31.58 -18.15 -2.91
N LYS A 9 -30.82 -17.10 -2.54
CA LYS A 9 -29.33 -17.11 -2.51
C LYS A 9 -28.77 -18.26 -1.66
N THR A 10 -29.17 -18.33 -0.39
CA THR A 10 -28.75 -19.37 0.56
C THR A 10 -29.14 -20.76 0.06
N ARG A 11 -30.36 -20.94 -0.47
CA ARG A 11 -30.82 -22.22 -1.01
C ARG A 11 -29.97 -22.70 -2.20
N LEU A 12 -29.54 -21.78 -3.07
CA LEU A 12 -28.65 -22.12 -4.17
C LEU A 12 -27.24 -22.49 -3.68
N ALA A 13 -26.75 -21.85 -2.62
CA ALA A 13 -25.49 -22.21 -1.98
C ALA A 13 -25.56 -23.58 -1.28
N GLU A 14 -26.67 -23.92 -0.63
CA GLU A 14 -26.94 -25.26 -0.07
C GLU A 14 -26.88 -26.34 -1.15
N GLU A 15 -27.49 -26.08 -2.31
CA GLU A 15 -27.46 -27.03 -3.42
C GLU A 15 -26.05 -27.18 -4.00
N ALA A 16 -25.27 -26.10 -4.10
CA ALA A 16 -23.86 -26.16 -4.46
C ALA A 16 -23.04 -27.00 -3.45
N ALA A 17 -23.32 -26.85 -2.15
CA ALA A 17 -22.70 -27.66 -1.10
C ALA A 17 -23.07 -29.16 -1.23
N ARG A 18 -24.32 -29.47 -1.55
CA ARG A 18 -24.77 -30.84 -1.82
C ARG A 18 -24.04 -31.45 -3.02
N MET A 19 -23.88 -30.68 -4.09
CA MET A 19 -23.12 -31.11 -5.28
C MET A 19 -21.63 -31.33 -4.94
N ALA A 20 -21.00 -30.41 -4.21
CA ALA A 20 -19.60 -30.53 -3.78
C ALA A 20 -19.38 -31.80 -2.93
N GLY A 21 -20.31 -32.08 -2.01
CA GLY A 21 -20.30 -33.32 -1.21
C GLY A 21 -20.36 -34.58 -2.08
N SER A 22 -21.19 -34.58 -3.15
CA SER A 22 -21.23 -35.70 -4.10
C SER A 22 -19.94 -35.90 -4.91
N LEU A 23 -19.10 -34.86 -5.00
CA LEU A 23 -17.78 -34.89 -5.63
C LEU A 23 -16.63 -35.19 -4.64
N GLY A 24 -16.94 -35.44 -3.37
CA GLY A 24 -15.95 -35.72 -2.32
C GLY A 24 -15.17 -34.50 -1.82
N MET A 25 -15.61 -33.28 -2.14
CA MET A 25 -15.01 -32.05 -1.64
C MET A 25 -15.42 -31.79 -0.19
N ALA A 26 -14.50 -31.27 0.62
CA ALA A 26 -14.86 -30.72 1.92
C ALA A 26 -15.70 -29.44 1.73
N CYS A 27 -16.64 -29.18 2.62
CA CYS A 27 -17.46 -27.98 2.60
C CYS A 27 -17.43 -27.29 3.96
N ALA A 28 -17.16 -25.99 3.96
CA ALA A 28 -17.21 -25.16 5.16
C ALA A 28 -18.10 -23.93 4.92
N TRP A 29 -18.91 -23.60 5.92
CA TRP A 29 -19.92 -22.55 5.82
C TRP A 29 -19.68 -21.48 6.89
N GLY A 30 -19.53 -20.24 6.45
CA GLY A 30 -19.49 -19.06 7.31
C GLY A 30 -20.68 -18.17 6.99
N ARG A 31 -21.46 -17.79 8.01
CA ARG A 31 -22.56 -16.83 7.86
C ARG A 31 -22.19 -15.55 8.58
N ALA A 32 -22.30 -14.42 7.88
CA ALA A 32 -22.31 -13.12 8.51
C ALA A 32 -23.70 -12.86 9.10
N VAL A 33 -23.76 -12.23 10.26
CA VAL A 33 -25.00 -11.98 11.00
C VAL A 33 -25.15 -10.48 11.25
N ASP A 34 -26.37 -9.97 11.17
CA ASP A 34 -26.70 -8.58 11.55
C ASP A 34 -26.79 -8.46 13.08
N ASP A 35 -25.65 -8.70 13.71
CA ASP A 35 -25.43 -8.62 15.14
C ASP A 35 -24.08 -7.94 15.39
N ASP A 36 -24.14 -6.65 15.73
CA ASP A 36 -22.99 -5.80 16.04
C ASP A 36 -22.20 -6.27 17.28
N GLY A 37 -22.69 -7.29 18.01
CA GLY A 37 -21.98 -7.97 19.09
C GLY A 37 -21.07 -9.13 18.64
N SER A 38 -21.10 -9.50 17.36
CA SER A 38 -20.32 -10.64 16.83
C SER A 38 -18.81 -10.42 16.96
N PRO A 39 -18.02 -11.45 17.31
CA PRO A 39 -16.57 -11.36 17.28
C PRO A 39 -16.05 -10.98 15.89
N PRO A 40 -14.94 -10.23 15.78
CA PRO A 40 -14.34 -9.95 14.49
C PRO A 40 -13.97 -11.22 13.72
N PHE A 41 -13.99 -11.14 12.38
CA PHE A 41 -13.75 -12.27 11.48
C PHE A 41 -14.78 -13.40 11.58
N TRP A 42 -15.99 -13.14 12.11
CA TRP A 42 -16.95 -14.18 12.46
C TRP A 42 -17.22 -15.23 11.37
N PRO A 43 -17.51 -14.86 10.09
CA PRO A 43 -17.77 -15.84 9.05
C PRO A 43 -16.58 -16.78 8.82
N PHE A 44 -15.35 -16.27 8.92
CA PHE A 44 -14.13 -17.06 8.77
C PHE A 44 -13.83 -17.90 10.00
N ARG A 45 -14.12 -17.41 11.20
CA ARG A 45 -14.00 -18.21 12.42
C ARG A 45 -14.90 -19.44 12.36
N LEU A 46 -16.13 -19.30 11.86
CA LEU A 46 -17.03 -20.44 11.61
C LEU A 46 -16.45 -21.45 10.61
N ILE A 47 -15.87 -20.95 9.51
CA ILE A 47 -15.20 -21.80 8.51
C ILE A 47 -14.05 -22.59 9.12
N VAL A 48 -13.13 -21.91 9.82
CA VAL A 48 -11.95 -22.55 10.42
C VAL A 48 -12.37 -23.55 11.49
N ARG A 49 -13.39 -23.23 12.31
CA ARG A 49 -13.97 -24.17 13.29
C ARG A 49 -14.57 -25.41 12.64
N ALA A 50 -15.32 -25.25 11.54
CA ALA A 50 -15.90 -26.37 10.82
C ALA A 50 -14.84 -27.32 10.21
N LEU A 51 -13.66 -26.79 9.90
CA LEU A 51 -12.54 -27.55 9.33
C LEU A 51 -11.60 -28.16 10.38
N ALA A 52 -11.65 -27.69 11.63
CA ALA A 52 -10.80 -28.17 12.71
C ALA A 52 -11.43 -29.35 13.48
N ALA A 53 -10.67 -30.43 13.68
CA ALA A 53 -11.13 -31.64 14.38
C ALA A 53 -11.17 -31.49 15.93
N GLY A 54 -11.86 -30.47 16.46
CA GLY A 54 -12.25 -30.40 17.89
C GLY A 54 -11.38 -29.57 18.84
N SER A 55 -10.62 -28.56 18.39
CA SER A 55 -9.94 -27.61 19.30
C SER A 55 -10.87 -26.48 19.79
N ALA A 56 -10.65 -25.98 21.02
CA ALA A 56 -11.53 -25.00 21.68
C ALA A 56 -11.66 -23.62 20.97
N ASP A 57 -10.65 -23.17 20.21
CA ASP A 57 -10.78 -22.13 19.17
C ASP A 57 -9.56 -22.22 18.22
N PRO A 58 -9.72 -22.74 16.99
CA PRO A 58 -8.60 -22.94 16.05
C PRO A 58 -8.11 -21.64 15.38
N TRP A 59 -8.64 -20.48 15.76
CA TRP A 59 -8.29 -19.21 15.12
C TRP A 59 -6.82 -18.86 15.39
N PRO A 60 -6.03 -18.49 14.35
CA PRO A 60 -4.63 -18.12 14.55
C PRO A 60 -4.52 -16.89 15.46
N GLN A 61 -3.65 -16.97 16.47
CA GLN A 61 -3.31 -15.82 17.32
C GLN A 61 -2.01 -15.18 16.81
N PRO A 62 -1.96 -13.86 16.60
CA PRO A 62 -0.70 -13.18 16.34
C PRO A 62 0.21 -13.25 17.59
N PRO A 63 1.54 -13.27 17.44
CA PRO A 63 2.45 -13.14 18.57
C PRO A 63 2.25 -11.78 19.26
N PRO A 64 2.42 -11.66 20.59
CA PRO A 64 2.18 -10.41 21.31
C PRO A 64 3.24 -9.35 20.98
N THR A 65 2.83 -8.18 20.45
CA THR A 65 3.75 -7.08 20.08
C THR A 65 3.29 -5.66 20.46
N GLU A 66 2.81 -5.46 21.69
CA GLU A 66 2.18 -4.20 22.16
C GLU A 66 2.96 -2.90 21.88
N HIS A 67 4.30 -2.96 21.77
CA HIS A 67 5.21 -1.81 21.63
C HIS A 67 5.82 -1.61 20.23
N LEU A 68 5.35 -2.32 19.20
CA LEU A 68 5.93 -2.23 17.85
C LEU A 68 5.29 -1.11 16.99
N PRO A 69 6.08 -0.48 16.08
CA PRO A 69 5.60 0.46 15.07
C PRO A 69 4.38 -0.01 14.27
N ALA A 70 3.61 0.94 13.76
CA ALA A 70 2.38 0.66 13.01
C ALA A 70 2.58 -0.17 11.75
N GLU A 71 3.72 -0.03 11.06
CA GLU A 71 3.99 -0.88 9.89
C GLU A 71 4.10 -2.36 10.29
N ILE A 72 4.48 -2.65 11.54
CA ILE A 72 4.61 -4.02 12.05
C ILE A 72 3.28 -4.57 12.56
N LYS A 73 2.45 -3.75 13.20
CA LYS A 73 1.08 -4.17 13.59
C LYS A 73 0.17 -4.43 12.38
N ALA A 74 0.34 -3.65 11.32
CA ALA A 74 -0.27 -3.96 10.02
C ALA A 74 0.14 -5.34 9.47
N GLN A 75 1.34 -5.82 9.83
CA GLN A 75 1.83 -7.13 9.43
C GLN A 75 1.31 -8.27 10.32
N GLU A 76 0.90 -8.01 11.57
CA GLU A 76 0.18 -9.02 12.37
C GLU A 76 -1.12 -9.43 11.66
N ARG A 77 -1.84 -8.45 11.10
CA ARG A 77 -3.03 -8.72 10.27
C ARG A 77 -2.67 -9.53 9.02
N PHE A 78 -1.56 -9.22 8.37
CA PHE A 78 -1.09 -10.00 7.22
C PHE A 78 -0.72 -11.44 7.61
N LEU A 79 0.00 -11.65 8.71
CA LEU A 79 0.35 -12.99 9.21
C LEU A 79 -0.89 -13.79 9.60
N LEU A 80 -1.88 -13.14 10.22
CA LEU A 80 -3.19 -13.73 10.47
C LEU A 80 -3.85 -14.17 9.15
N PHE A 81 -3.87 -13.30 8.15
CA PHE A 81 -4.47 -13.58 6.85
C PHE A 81 -3.75 -14.74 6.16
N GLU A 82 -2.42 -14.74 6.14
CA GLU A 82 -1.60 -15.82 5.59
C GLU A 82 -1.82 -17.14 6.35
N ALA A 83 -1.93 -17.12 7.68
CA ALA A 83 -2.21 -18.31 8.46
C ALA A 83 -3.56 -18.94 8.08
N VAL A 84 -4.60 -18.10 7.89
CA VAL A 84 -5.90 -18.56 7.38
C VAL A 84 -5.77 -19.07 5.94
N THR A 85 -5.07 -18.36 5.05
CA THR A 85 -4.81 -18.78 3.66
C THR A 85 -4.12 -20.14 3.60
N VAL A 86 -3.05 -20.34 4.38
CA VAL A 86 -2.31 -21.60 4.48
C VAL A 86 -3.20 -22.72 5.01
N HIS A 87 -4.02 -22.44 6.03
CA HIS A 87 -4.95 -23.43 6.58
C HIS A 87 -5.96 -23.91 5.52
N LEU A 88 -6.57 -22.99 4.78
CA LEU A 88 -7.55 -23.31 3.73
C LEU A 88 -6.90 -24.03 2.54
N THR A 89 -5.75 -23.55 2.06
CA THR A 89 -5.02 -24.16 0.93
C THR A 89 -4.48 -25.55 1.26
N THR A 90 -3.98 -25.76 2.49
CA THR A 90 -3.54 -27.08 2.97
C THR A 90 -4.71 -28.05 3.03
N THR A 91 -5.87 -27.61 3.55
CA THR A 91 -7.09 -28.40 3.59
C THR A 91 -7.59 -28.77 2.18
N ALA A 92 -7.45 -27.85 1.22
CA ALA A 92 -7.90 -28.04 -0.16
C ALA A 92 -6.98 -28.94 -1.01
N ALA A 93 -5.73 -29.20 -0.61
CA ALA A 93 -4.72 -29.83 -1.44
C ALA A 93 -5.13 -31.24 -1.96
N GLY A 94 -5.81 -32.03 -1.12
CA GLY A 94 -6.21 -33.40 -1.44
C GLY A 94 -7.44 -33.49 -2.35
N THR A 95 -8.60 -33.15 -1.81
CA THR A 95 -9.92 -33.39 -2.44
C THR A 95 -10.60 -32.12 -2.97
N GLY A 96 -10.00 -30.95 -2.76
CA GLY A 96 -10.64 -29.66 -3.02
C GLY A 96 -11.57 -29.21 -1.88
N LEU A 97 -11.85 -27.91 -1.84
CA LEU A 97 -12.64 -27.27 -0.77
C LEU A 97 -13.68 -26.31 -1.36
N LEU A 98 -14.93 -26.44 -0.90
CA LEU A 98 -15.97 -25.43 -1.10
C LEU A 98 -16.10 -24.58 0.17
N VAL A 99 -15.94 -23.28 0.02
CA VAL A 99 -16.20 -22.29 1.07
C VAL A 99 -17.45 -21.51 0.72
N VAL A 100 -18.45 -21.50 1.61
CA VAL A 100 -19.64 -20.67 1.47
C VAL A 100 -19.58 -19.54 2.48
N LEU A 101 -19.65 -18.30 1.99
CA LEU A 101 -19.81 -17.09 2.79
C LEU A 101 -21.20 -16.51 2.53
N ASP A 102 -22.11 -16.68 3.49
CA ASP A 102 -23.50 -16.25 3.38
C ASP A 102 -23.71 -14.88 4.02
N ASP A 103 -24.58 -14.07 3.42
CA ASP A 103 -25.03 -12.76 3.91
C ASP A 103 -23.91 -11.72 4.12
N LEU A 104 -22.97 -11.65 3.18
CA LEU A 104 -21.80 -10.75 3.25
C LEU A 104 -22.13 -9.27 3.45
N GLN A 105 -23.37 -8.83 3.19
CA GLN A 105 -23.80 -7.47 3.54
C GLN A 105 -23.63 -7.16 5.04
N TRP A 106 -23.62 -8.19 5.89
CA TRP A 106 -23.46 -8.06 7.34
C TRP A 106 -22.05 -8.37 7.83
N ALA A 107 -21.12 -8.70 6.94
CA ALA A 107 -19.75 -8.96 7.34
C ALA A 107 -19.06 -7.69 7.85
N ASP A 108 -18.25 -7.86 8.89
CA ASP A 108 -17.38 -6.82 9.41
C ASP A 108 -16.30 -6.43 8.40
N ALA A 109 -15.70 -5.25 8.56
CA ALA A 109 -14.75 -4.71 7.60
C ALA A 109 -13.49 -5.58 7.52
N SER A 110 -13.04 -6.10 8.66
CA SER A 110 -11.90 -7.01 8.74
C SER A 110 -12.15 -8.34 8.01
N SER A 111 -13.33 -8.94 8.14
CA SER A 111 -13.76 -10.09 7.32
C SER A 111 -13.71 -9.79 5.83
N LEU A 112 -14.21 -8.64 5.40
CA LEU A 112 -14.20 -8.25 3.99
C LEU A 112 -12.77 -8.09 3.45
N ARG A 113 -11.85 -7.57 4.26
CA ARG A 113 -10.42 -7.46 3.90
C ARG A 113 -9.76 -8.83 3.77
N LEU A 114 -10.06 -9.76 4.69
CA LEU A 114 -9.58 -11.14 4.60
C LEU A 114 -10.11 -11.84 3.33
N LEU A 115 -11.38 -11.61 2.96
CA LEU A 115 -11.94 -12.14 1.72
C LEU A 115 -11.18 -11.65 0.47
N VAL A 116 -10.91 -10.35 0.37
CA VAL A 116 -10.15 -9.78 -0.76
C VAL A 116 -8.73 -10.37 -0.80
N HIS A 117 -8.07 -10.46 0.35
CA HIS A 117 -6.74 -11.07 0.45
C HIS A 117 -6.75 -12.54 -0.03
N LEU A 118 -7.71 -13.34 0.45
CA LEU A 118 -7.83 -14.74 0.08
C LEU A 118 -8.03 -14.92 -1.42
N VAL A 119 -8.96 -14.19 -2.04
CA VAL A 119 -9.24 -14.29 -3.47
C VAL A 119 -8.00 -14.01 -4.33
N ARG A 120 -7.14 -13.06 -3.90
CA ARG A 120 -5.87 -12.75 -4.58
C ARG A 120 -4.80 -13.83 -4.40
N ALA A 121 -4.86 -14.59 -3.32
CA ALA A 121 -3.86 -15.58 -2.96
C ALA A 121 -4.16 -17.00 -3.50
N ILE A 122 -5.44 -17.31 -3.76
CA ILE A 122 -5.90 -18.68 -4.06
C ILE A 122 -6.07 -19.01 -5.55
N ASP A 123 -5.59 -18.16 -6.47
CA ASP A 123 -5.80 -18.33 -7.92
C ASP A 123 -5.33 -19.69 -8.48
N THR A 124 -4.32 -20.30 -7.84
CA THR A 124 -3.80 -21.63 -8.22
C THR A 124 -4.22 -22.77 -7.29
N ALA A 125 -5.06 -22.49 -6.29
CA ALA A 125 -5.50 -23.47 -5.30
C ALA A 125 -6.81 -24.17 -5.71
N ARG A 126 -7.06 -25.38 -5.18
CA ARG A 126 -8.28 -26.17 -5.45
C ARG A 126 -9.45 -25.74 -4.55
N ILE A 127 -9.70 -24.43 -4.49
CA ILE A 127 -10.73 -23.82 -3.64
C ILE A 127 -11.81 -23.19 -4.52
N ALA A 128 -13.07 -23.52 -4.26
CA ALA A 128 -14.23 -22.83 -4.81
C ALA A 128 -14.89 -21.98 -3.70
N MET A 129 -15.18 -20.71 -3.99
CA MET A 129 -15.84 -19.81 -3.03
C MET A 129 -17.20 -19.36 -3.56
N VAL A 130 -18.24 -19.54 -2.75
CA VAL A 130 -19.59 -19.05 -3.02
C VAL A 130 -19.90 -17.97 -1.99
N VAL A 131 -19.94 -16.72 -2.45
CA VAL A 131 -20.23 -15.57 -1.60
C VAL A 131 -21.62 -15.03 -1.92
N THR A 132 -22.50 -14.87 -0.95
CA THR A 132 -23.85 -14.34 -1.15
C THR A 132 -23.99 -12.94 -0.52
N TYR A 133 -24.76 -12.06 -1.15
CA TYR A 133 -25.15 -10.79 -0.53
C TYR A 133 -26.44 -10.21 -1.12
N ARG A 134 -27.06 -9.29 -0.38
CA ARG A 134 -28.26 -8.53 -0.79
C ARG A 134 -27.86 -7.30 -1.60
N ASP A 135 -28.32 -7.17 -2.85
CA ASP A 135 -27.96 -6.04 -3.73
C ASP A 135 -28.67 -4.72 -3.38
N THR A 136 -29.82 -4.80 -2.70
CA THR A 136 -30.59 -3.66 -2.21
C THR A 136 -29.95 -2.95 -1.01
N GLU A 137 -29.13 -3.64 -0.21
CA GLU A 137 -28.59 -3.12 1.06
C GLU A 137 -27.17 -2.57 0.95
N ILE A 138 -26.52 -2.75 -0.21
CA ILE A 138 -25.14 -2.30 -0.46
C ILE A 138 -25.03 -0.78 -0.34
N GLY A 139 -26.08 -0.04 -0.74
CA GLY A 139 -26.12 1.41 -0.80
C GLY A 139 -25.66 2.12 0.48
N HIS A 140 -25.85 1.48 1.62
CA HIS A 140 -25.60 2.06 2.94
C HIS A 140 -24.31 1.57 3.61
N ARG A 141 -23.61 0.56 3.06
CA ARG A 141 -22.42 -0.04 3.67
C ARG A 141 -21.19 0.13 2.79
N GLN A 142 -20.37 1.14 3.09
CA GLN A 142 -19.20 1.51 2.30
C GLN A 142 -18.12 0.42 2.24
N ALA A 143 -17.88 -0.30 3.34
CA ALA A 143 -16.91 -1.40 3.38
C ALA A 143 -17.26 -2.52 2.38
N VAL A 144 -18.54 -2.91 2.32
CA VAL A 144 -19.05 -3.92 1.37
C VAL A 144 -18.92 -3.42 -0.07
N LYS A 145 -19.28 -2.16 -0.35
CA LYS A 145 -19.08 -1.55 -1.68
C LYS A 145 -17.63 -1.62 -2.13
N GLN A 146 -16.71 -1.23 -1.26
CA GLN A 146 -15.29 -1.23 -1.56
C GLN A 146 -14.78 -2.64 -1.84
N ALA A 147 -15.09 -3.60 -0.96
CA ALA A 147 -14.68 -4.99 -1.15
C ALA A 147 -15.23 -5.59 -2.44
N LEU A 148 -16.52 -5.38 -2.76
CA LEU A 148 -17.10 -5.84 -4.02
C LEU A 148 -16.46 -5.18 -5.25
N GLY A 149 -16.08 -3.91 -5.15
CA GLY A 149 -15.36 -3.19 -6.22
C GLY A 149 -13.94 -3.71 -6.44
N GLU A 150 -13.23 -4.05 -5.37
CA GLU A 150 -11.91 -4.70 -5.41
C GLU A 150 -12.03 -6.10 -6.02
N LEU A 151 -12.96 -6.93 -5.54
CA LEU A 151 -13.21 -8.29 -6.04
C LEU A 151 -13.62 -8.31 -7.52
N ALA A 152 -14.39 -7.33 -7.99
CA ALA A 152 -14.83 -7.28 -9.38
C ALA A 152 -13.69 -7.06 -10.40
N ARG A 153 -12.50 -6.63 -9.94
CA ARG A 153 -11.31 -6.43 -10.78
C ARG A 153 -10.43 -7.68 -10.86
N GLU A 154 -10.69 -8.68 -10.02
CA GLU A 154 -9.89 -9.90 -9.95
C GLU A 154 -10.39 -10.90 -11.01
N SER A 155 -9.46 -11.42 -11.84
CA SER A 155 -9.77 -12.37 -12.91
C SER A 155 -10.56 -13.63 -12.49
N PRO A 156 -10.36 -14.23 -11.29
CA PRO A 156 -11.10 -15.44 -10.90
C PRO A 156 -12.56 -15.18 -10.45
N VAL A 157 -13.01 -13.92 -10.36
CA VAL A 157 -14.32 -13.58 -9.77
C VAL A 157 -15.42 -13.49 -10.84
N THR A 158 -16.51 -14.24 -10.65
CA THR A 158 -17.72 -14.14 -11.48
C THR A 158 -18.93 -13.69 -10.63
N ARG A 159 -19.66 -12.68 -11.10
CA ARG A 159 -20.85 -12.17 -10.42
C ARG A 159 -22.13 -12.70 -11.05
N LEU A 160 -22.85 -13.52 -10.30
CA LEU A 160 -24.18 -14.03 -10.66
C LEU A 160 -25.28 -13.22 -9.92
N ARG A 161 -26.19 -12.59 -10.68
CA ARG A 161 -27.34 -11.86 -10.13
C ARG A 161 -28.60 -12.72 -10.26
N LEU A 162 -29.25 -12.99 -9.14
CA LEU A 162 -30.53 -13.70 -9.08
C LEU A 162 -31.67 -12.72 -9.29
N VAL A 163 -32.66 -13.14 -10.08
CA VAL A 163 -33.89 -12.41 -10.38
C VAL A 163 -35.10 -13.24 -9.94
N GLY A 164 -36.27 -12.62 -9.89
CA GLY A 164 -37.52 -13.28 -9.53
C GLY A 164 -37.84 -14.48 -10.44
N LEU A 165 -38.55 -15.46 -9.88
CA LEU A 165 -39.09 -16.60 -10.60
C LEU A 165 -40.06 -16.14 -11.68
N THR A 166 -40.02 -16.81 -12.83
CA THR A 166 -41.04 -16.62 -13.87
C THR A 166 -42.39 -17.14 -13.37
N GLU A 167 -43.49 -16.69 -13.96
CA GLU A 167 -44.83 -17.16 -13.60
C GLU A 167 -44.97 -18.70 -13.64
N THR A 168 -44.31 -19.35 -14.60
CA THR A 168 -44.25 -20.82 -14.69
C THR A 168 -43.52 -21.44 -13.49
N GLN A 169 -42.44 -20.82 -13.03
CA GLN A 169 -41.69 -21.26 -11.86
C GLN A 169 -42.45 -20.96 -10.56
N VAL A 170 -43.20 -19.86 -10.49
CA VAL A 170 -44.14 -19.55 -9.39
C VAL A 170 -45.23 -20.63 -9.32
N ALA A 171 -45.83 -21.01 -10.45
CA ALA A 171 -46.82 -22.09 -10.51
C ALA A 171 -46.23 -23.42 -9.98
N ALA A 172 -45.00 -23.76 -10.38
CA ALA A 172 -44.32 -24.96 -9.94
C ALA A 172 -44.04 -24.94 -8.42
N GLN A 173 -43.58 -23.81 -7.88
CA GLN A 173 -43.34 -23.66 -6.44
C GLN A 173 -44.65 -23.72 -5.64
N LEU A 174 -45.71 -23.07 -6.13
CA LEU A 174 -47.04 -23.13 -5.49
C LEU A 174 -47.56 -24.56 -5.44
N ALA A 175 -47.52 -25.29 -6.56
CA ALA A 175 -47.96 -26.68 -6.61
C ALA A 175 -47.17 -27.58 -5.66
N ALA A 176 -45.86 -27.35 -5.51
CA ALA A 176 -45.03 -28.07 -4.55
C ALA A 176 -45.39 -27.73 -3.08
N ALA A 177 -45.75 -26.48 -2.79
CA ALA A 177 -46.06 -26.02 -1.43
C ALA A 177 -47.49 -26.37 -0.97
N THR A 178 -48.46 -26.39 -1.88
CA THR A 178 -49.87 -26.72 -1.60
C THR A 178 -50.20 -28.19 -1.85
N GLY A 179 -49.32 -28.93 -2.52
CA GLY A 179 -49.50 -30.34 -2.87
C GLY A 179 -50.33 -30.58 -4.14
N ALA A 180 -50.86 -29.53 -4.79
CA ALA A 180 -51.62 -29.62 -6.05
C ALA A 180 -51.52 -28.32 -6.86
N PRO A 181 -51.66 -28.37 -8.21
CA PRO A 181 -51.70 -27.16 -9.04
C PRO A 181 -52.83 -26.21 -8.65
N LEU A 182 -52.57 -24.91 -8.69
CA LEU A 182 -53.56 -23.85 -8.43
C LEU A 182 -54.11 -23.24 -9.73
N PRO A 183 -55.31 -22.63 -9.71
CA PRO A 183 -55.86 -21.88 -10.84
C PRO A 183 -54.93 -20.76 -11.34
N GLY A 184 -54.94 -20.51 -12.66
CA GLY A 184 -54.01 -19.57 -13.31
C GLY A 184 -54.17 -18.11 -12.91
N ASP A 185 -55.38 -17.68 -12.53
CA ASP A 185 -55.69 -16.36 -11.99
C ASP A 185 -55.07 -16.13 -10.60
N VAL A 186 -55.06 -17.16 -9.75
CA VAL A 186 -54.38 -17.15 -8.46
C VAL A 186 -52.86 -17.11 -8.66
N VAL A 187 -52.32 -17.94 -9.57
CA VAL A 187 -50.88 -17.94 -9.92
C VAL A 187 -50.44 -16.58 -10.45
N ALA A 188 -51.19 -15.97 -11.38
CA ALA A 188 -50.89 -14.65 -11.93
C ALA A 188 -50.95 -13.55 -10.86
N THR A 189 -51.88 -13.66 -9.91
CA THR A 189 -51.98 -12.72 -8.78
C THR A 189 -50.80 -12.86 -7.82
N VAL A 190 -50.44 -14.08 -7.44
CA VAL A 190 -49.25 -14.36 -6.61
C VAL A 190 -47.98 -13.91 -7.33
N SER A 191 -47.82 -14.20 -8.62
CA SER A 191 -46.69 -13.77 -9.44
C SER A 191 -46.55 -12.25 -9.45
N ARG A 192 -47.65 -11.52 -9.70
CA ARG A 192 -47.67 -10.04 -9.72
C ARG A 192 -47.35 -9.42 -8.35
N ARG A 193 -47.93 -9.95 -7.26
CA ARG A 193 -47.69 -9.43 -5.91
C ARG A 193 -46.30 -9.76 -5.40
N SER A 194 -45.82 -10.97 -5.69
CA SER A 194 -44.50 -11.43 -5.27
C SER A 194 -43.36 -10.93 -6.14
N GLN A 195 -43.64 -10.47 -7.36
CA GLN A 195 -42.65 -10.20 -8.40
C GLN A 195 -41.70 -11.41 -8.59
N GLY A 196 -42.22 -12.63 -8.38
CA GLY A 196 -41.47 -13.87 -8.45
C GLY A 196 -40.53 -14.14 -7.27
N ASN A 197 -40.59 -13.39 -6.17
CA ASN A 197 -39.75 -13.64 -4.99
C ASN A 197 -40.13 -15.00 -4.33
N PRO A 198 -39.24 -16.02 -4.35
CA PRO A 198 -39.56 -17.35 -3.83
C PRO A 198 -40.02 -17.37 -2.37
N PHE A 199 -39.42 -16.54 -1.50
CA PHE A 199 -39.86 -16.45 -0.11
C PHE A 199 -41.31 -15.94 -0.04
N PHE A 200 -41.62 -14.86 -0.74
CA PHE A 200 -42.98 -14.30 -0.71
C PHE A 200 -44.01 -15.24 -1.35
N VAL A 201 -43.64 -15.95 -2.43
CA VAL A 201 -44.48 -17.01 -3.01
C VAL A 201 -44.80 -18.08 -1.96
N GLY A 202 -43.80 -18.50 -1.17
CA GLY A 202 -43.98 -19.45 -0.07
C GLY A 202 -44.89 -18.92 1.05
N GLU A 203 -44.74 -17.65 1.43
CA GLU A 203 -45.58 -16.99 2.43
C GLU A 203 -47.06 -16.92 1.99
N LEU A 204 -47.31 -16.54 0.73
CA LEU A 204 -48.65 -16.52 0.16
C LEU A 204 -49.24 -17.93 0.05
N ALA A 205 -48.42 -18.95 -0.28
CA ALA A 205 -48.84 -20.35 -0.27
C ALA A 205 -49.26 -20.84 1.13
N GLY A 206 -48.62 -20.32 2.19
CA GLY A 206 -48.98 -20.61 3.58
C GLY A 206 -50.37 -20.07 3.96
N VAL A 207 -50.72 -18.86 3.50
CA VAL A 207 -52.07 -18.28 3.70
C VAL A 207 -53.12 -19.10 2.97
N LEU A 208 -52.83 -19.55 1.75
CA LEU A 208 -53.73 -20.37 0.94
C LEU A 208 -53.98 -21.79 1.52
N ARG A 209 -53.10 -22.28 2.40
CA ARG A 209 -53.28 -23.57 3.11
C ARG A 209 -54.16 -23.49 4.36
N GLY A 210 -54.38 -22.30 4.93
CA GLY A 210 -55.26 -22.11 6.08
C GLY A 210 -56.71 -21.94 5.64
N GLU A 211 -57.52 -22.98 5.70
CA GLU A 211 -58.97 -22.94 5.43
C GLU A 211 -59.71 -22.07 6.50
N GLY A 212 -60.76 -21.29 6.21
CA GLY A 212 -61.52 -21.08 4.97
C GLY A 212 -62.67 -20.07 5.15
N GLY A 213 -63.42 -19.82 4.07
CA GLY A 213 -64.74 -19.16 4.11
C GLY A 213 -65.04 -18.20 2.95
N GLY A 214 -65.54 -18.72 1.82
CA GLY A 214 -66.39 -18.01 0.84
C GLY A 214 -65.84 -16.79 0.08
N GLN A 215 -64.64 -16.29 0.39
CA GLN A 215 -64.01 -15.17 -0.31
C GLN A 215 -63.06 -15.65 -1.40
N ASP A 216 -62.95 -14.85 -2.47
CA ASP A 216 -61.98 -15.08 -3.55
C ASP A 216 -60.56 -15.17 -2.97
N PRO A 217 -59.86 -16.32 -3.14
CA PRO A 217 -58.49 -16.50 -2.65
C PRO A 217 -57.54 -15.41 -3.12
N ALA A 218 -57.78 -14.77 -4.27
CA ALA A 218 -56.96 -13.67 -4.79
C ALA A 218 -57.14 -12.35 -4.02
N LEU A 219 -58.28 -12.15 -3.33
CA LEU A 219 -58.59 -10.97 -2.50
C LEU A 219 -58.10 -11.10 -1.06
N ALA A 220 -57.98 -12.32 -0.54
CA ALA A 220 -57.53 -12.59 0.84
C ALA A 220 -56.00 -12.54 1.02
N LEU A 221 -55.25 -12.45 -0.08
CA LEU A 221 -53.79 -12.36 -0.03
C LEU A 221 -53.34 -10.98 0.48
N PRO A 222 -52.26 -10.90 1.28
CA PRO A 222 -51.58 -9.65 1.62
C PRO A 222 -51.02 -8.91 0.39
N ASP A 223 -50.95 -7.59 0.44
CA ASP A 223 -50.43 -6.75 -0.65
C ASP A 223 -48.89 -6.72 -0.69
N GLY A 224 -48.22 -7.05 0.42
CA GLY A 224 -46.77 -7.11 0.49
C GLY A 224 -46.23 -8.11 1.53
N VAL A 225 -44.93 -8.42 1.42
CA VAL A 225 -44.23 -9.37 2.29
C VAL A 225 -44.39 -9.02 3.77
N ARG A 226 -44.30 -7.74 4.12
CA ARG A 226 -44.42 -7.27 5.52
C ARG A 226 -45.81 -7.49 6.08
N ASP A 227 -46.85 -7.33 5.28
CA ASP A 227 -48.24 -7.55 5.72
C ASP A 227 -48.52 -9.03 5.94
N ALA A 228 -47.97 -9.90 5.08
CA ALA A 228 -48.03 -11.35 5.27
C ALA A 228 -47.35 -11.79 6.57
N VAL A 229 -46.15 -11.26 6.83
CA VAL A 229 -45.41 -11.54 8.07
C VAL A 229 -46.13 -10.97 9.30
N ARG A 230 -46.66 -9.75 9.23
CA ARG A 230 -47.41 -9.14 10.34
C ARG A 230 -48.68 -9.91 10.67
N ALA A 231 -49.40 -10.41 9.66
CA ALA A 231 -50.57 -11.27 9.86
C ALA A 231 -50.21 -12.56 10.61
N ARG A 232 -49.03 -13.13 10.35
CA ARG A 232 -48.50 -14.29 11.10
C ARG A 232 -48.16 -13.93 12.54
N LEU A 233 -47.47 -12.81 12.77
CA LEU A 233 -47.12 -12.32 14.10
C LEU A 233 -48.36 -11.98 14.96
N ALA A 234 -49.48 -11.58 14.33
CA ALA A 234 -50.74 -11.30 15.02
C ALA A 234 -51.46 -12.55 15.56
N ARG A 235 -51.07 -13.76 15.09
CA ARG A 235 -51.62 -15.03 15.58
C ARG A 235 -50.94 -15.54 16.86
N LEU A 236 -49.87 -14.87 17.30
CA LEU A 236 -49.16 -15.23 18.53
C LEU A 236 -49.99 -14.87 19.77
N GLY A 237 -49.98 -15.74 20.77
CA GLY A 237 -50.67 -15.50 22.04
C GLY A 237 -50.01 -14.38 22.86
N ALA A 238 -50.76 -13.83 23.83
CA ALA A 238 -50.29 -12.74 24.69
C ALA A 238 -49.05 -13.09 25.53
N GLY A 239 -48.85 -14.38 25.87
CA GLY A 239 -47.64 -14.87 26.55
C GLY A 239 -46.46 -15.15 25.62
N THR A 240 -46.72 -15.38 24.33
CA THR A 240 -45.69 -15.68 23.30
C THR A 240 -45.05 -14.41 22.75
N ARG A 241 -45.84 -13.34 22.62
CA ARG A 241 -45.42 -12.10 21.97
C ARG A 241 -44.20 -11.44 22.64
N PRO A 242 -44.12 -11.30 23.98
CA PRO A 242 -42.94 -10.71 24.64
C PRO A 242 -41.64 -11.46 24.36
N VAL A 243 -41.69 -12.80 24.31
CA VAL A 243 -40.52 -13.65 24.02
C VAL A 243 -40.07 -13.45 22.56
N VAL A 244 -41.01 -13.42 21.61
CA VAL A 244 -40.70 -13.17 20.19
C VAL A 244 -40.18 -11.75 19.98
N ASP A 245 -40.74 -10.75 20.66
CA ASP A 245 -40.25 -9.37 20.61
C ASP A 245 -38.82 -9.26 21.18
N ALA A 246 -38.54 -9.90 22.32
CA ALA A 246 -37.21 -9.98 22.90
C ALA A 246 -36.22 -10.68 21.95
N ALA A 247 -36.57 -11.84 21.40
CA ALA A 247 -35.75 -12.56 20.42
C ALA A 247 -35.53 -11.74 19.13
N ALA A 248 -36.52 -10.98 18.69
CA ALA A 248 -36.40 -10.13 17.51
C ALA A 248 -35.41 -8.98 17.72
N VAL A 249 -35.40 -8.40 18.92
CA VAL A 249 -34.48 -7.31 19.32
C VAL A 249 -33.07 -7.85 19.55
N LEU A 250 -32.94 -8.91 20.34
CA LEU A 250 -31.65 -9.43 20.81
C LEU A 250 -30.95 -10.32 19.78
N GLY A 251 -31.69 -10.93 18.85
CA GLY A 251 -31.11 -11.85 17.87
C GLY A 251 -30.55 -13.13 18.51
N SER A 252 -29.49 -13.67 17.91
CA SER A 252 -28.80 -14.89 18.36
C SER A 252 -28.06 -14.74 19.71
N ALA A 253 -27.95 -13.52 20.24
CA ALA A 253 -27.25 -13.21 21.49
C ALA A 253 -27.94 -13.80 22.74
N ALA A 254 -29.26 -14.02 22.69
CA ALA A 254 -30.04 -14.46 23.84
C ALA A 254 -30.31 -15.98 23.79
N ASP A 255 -29.66 -16.73 24.67
CA ASP A 255 -30.08 -18.09 24.98
C ASP A 255 -31.41 -18.09 25.78
N VAL A 256 -31.95 -19.27 26.06
CA VAL A 256 -33.23 -19.40 26.78
C VAL A 256 -33.18 -18.71 28.15
N ALA A 257 -32.04 -18.72 28.83
CA ALA A 257 -31.86 -18.07 30.13
C ALA A 257 -31.84 -16.54 30.02
N GLY A 258 -31.18 -16.01 28.99
CA GLY A 258 -31.20 -14.59 28.65
C GLY A 258 -32.60 -14.10 28.25
N LEU A 259 -33.31 -14.86 27.42
CA LEU A 259 -34.71 -14.56 27.05
C LEU A 259 -35.64 -14.57 28.26
N ALA A 260 -35.49 -15.55 29.15
CA ALA A 260 -36.24 -15.62 30.41
C ALA A 260 -36.00 -14.38 31.29
N HIS A 261 -34.74 -13.93 31.41
CA HIS A 261 -34.40 -12.73 32.16
C HIS A 261 -34.98 -11.46 31.54
N VAL A 262 -34.93 -11.32 30.21
CA VAL A 262 -35.44 -10.12 29.53
C VAL A 262 -36.96 -10.06 29.55
N ALA A 263 -37.63 -11.16 29.21
CA ALA A 263 -39.08 -11.25 29.13
C ALA A 263 -39.76 -11.30 30.51
N ASP A 264 -38.99 -11.43 31.60
CA ASP A 264 -39.50 -11.61 32.97
C ASP A 264 -40.42 -12.84 33.08
N MET A 265 -39.94 -13.96 32.54
CA MET A 265 -40.64 -15.24 32.47
C MET A 265 -39.76 -16.38 33.00
N ASP A 266 -40.36 -17.49 33.43
CA ASP A 266 -39.61 -18.68 33.77
C ASP A 266 -39.16 -19.46 32.51
N HIS A 267 -38.18 -20.34 32.66
CA HIS A 267 -37.61 -21.10 31.53
C HIS A 267 -38.67 -21.97 30.82
N ALA A 268 -39.62 -22.54 31.57
CA ALA A 268 -40.69 -23.36 31.02
C ALA A 268 -41.65 -22.53 30.15
N GLY A 269 -42.02 -21.33 30.60
CA GLY A 269 -42.84 -20.40 29.83
C GLY A 269 -42.15 -19.91 28.56
N VAL A 270 -40.84 -19.66 28.60
CA VAL A 270 -40.06 -19.29 27.40
C VAL A 270 -40.02 -20.43 26.40
N LEU A 271 -39.72 -21.66 26.82
CA LEU A 271 -39.70 -22.82 25.92
C LEU A 271 -41.08 -23.06 25.25
N ALA A 272 -42.17 -22.97 26.03
CA ALA A 272 -43.51 -23.07 25.48
C ALA A 272 -43.82 -21.96 24.46
N ALA A 273 -43.37 -20.73 24.72
CA ALA A 273 -43.51 -19.62 23.76
C ALA A 273 -42.69 -19.83 22.48
N LEU A 274 -41.48 -20.39 22.57
CA LEU A 274 -40.66 -20.72 21.39
C LEU A 274 -41.32 -21.82 20.55
N ASP A 275 -41.88 -22.86 21.19
CA ASP A 275 -42.65 -23.92 20.52
C ASP A 275 -43.90 -23.37 19.82
N ASP A 276 -44.66 -22.50 20.48
CA ASP A 276 -45.82 -21.81 19.89
C ASP A 276 -45.43 -20.95 18.68
N ALA A 277 -44.30 -20.23 18.78
CA ALA A 277 -43.80 -19.40 17.69
C ALA A 277 -43.30 -20.25 16.49
N ALA A 278 -42.71 -21.42 16.75
CA ALA A 278 -42.33 -22.39 15.73
C ALA A 278 -43.58 -23.00 15.06
N ALA A 279 -44.62 -23.34 15.82
CA ALA A 279 -45.87 -23.90 15.30
C ALA A 279 -46.60 -22.97 14.33
N VAL A 280 -46.51 -21.66 14.54
CA VAL A 280 -47.10 -20.63 13.66
C VAL A 280 -46.15 -20.22 12.52
N GLY A 281 -44.92 -20.76 12.48
CA GLY A 281 -43.94 -20.53 11.42
C GLY A 281 -43.21 -19.18 11.52
N VAL A 282 -43.16 -18.60 12.72
CA VAL A 282 -42.35 -17.39 13.01
C VAL A 282 -40.90 -17.81 13.25
N LEU A 283 -40.71 -18.88 14.02
CA LEU A 283 -39.42 -19.54 14.22
C LEU A 283 -39.32 -20.82 13.38
N ARG A 284 -38.09 -21.31 13.19
CA ARG A 284 -37.83 -22.65 12.65
C ARG A 284 -38.34 -23.72 13.61
N ALA A 285 -38.49 -24.95 13.12
CA ALA A 285 -38.97 -26.08 13.91
C ALA A 285 -38.05 -26.48 15.07
N ASP A 286 -36.79 -26.03 15.07
CA ASP A 286 -35.85 -26.18 16.19
C ASP A 286 -36.09 -25.14 17.33
N GLY A 287 -36.96 -24.16 17.12
CA GLY A 287 -37.38 -23.16 18.11
C GLY A 287 -36.34 -22.08 18.43
N THR A 288 -35.19 -22.06 17.74
CA THR A 288 -34.05 -21.20 18.13
C THR A 288 -33.75 -20.06 17.17
N GLU A 289 -34.16 -20.19 15.91
CA GLU A 289 -33.93 -19.18 14.88
C GLU A 289 -35.23 -18.73 14.23
N PHE A 290 -35.27 -17.47 13.78
CA PHE A 290 -36.38 -17.00 12.95
C PHE A 290 -36.43 -17.79 11.64
N ALA A 291 -37.64 -18.08 11.18
CA ALA A 291 -37.84 -18.82 9.94
C ALA A 291 -37.17 -18.12 8.74
N HIS A 292 -37.09 -16.78 8.78
CA HIS A 292 -36.40 -15.94 7.81
C HIS A 292 -36.08 -14.55 8.38
N ASP A 293 -35.01 -13.90 7.92
CA ASP A 293 -34.60 -12.58 8.42
C ASP A 293 -35.67 -11.49 8.26
N LEU A 294 -36.40 -11.50 7.12
CA LEU A 294 -37.54 -10.61 6.90
C LEU A 294 -38.63 -10.74 7.98
N VAL A 295 -38.77 -11.93 8.59
CA VAL A 295 -39.69 -12.16 9.71
C VAL A 295 -39.18 -11.46 10.96
N ARG A 296 -37.88 -11.64 11.28
CA ARG A 296 -37.21 -10.95 12.39
C ARG A 296 -37.27 -9.43 12.22
N GLU A 297 -36.94 -8.92 11.04
CA GLU A 297 -36.95 -7.48 10.74
C GLU A 297 -38.35 -6.86 10.95
N ALA A 298 -39.41 -7.54 10.49
CA ALA A 298 -40.78 -7.09 10.70
C ALA A 298 -41.18 -7.16 12.18
N ALA A 299 -40.83 -8.23 12.89
CA ALA A 299 -41.09 -8.36 14.32
C ALA A 299 -40.40 -7.24 15.11
N ARG A 300 -39.11 -7.00 14.85
CA ARG A 300 -38.29 -5.95 15.49
C ARG A 300 -38.81 -4.55 15.19
N ALA A 301 -39.35 -4.32 13.99
CA ALA A 301 -39.91 -3.03 13.58
C ALA A 301 -41.20 -2.67 14.34
N ASP A 302 -41.99 -3.67 14.74
CA ASP A 302 -43.23 -3.46 15.51
C ASP A 302 -42.94 -3.28 17.03
N VAL A 303 -41.72 -3.55 17.52
CA VAL A 303 -41.34 -3.34 18.93
C VAL A 303 -41.13 -1.85 19.23
N ALA A 304 -41.86 -1.34 20.23
CA ALA A 304 -41.73 0.04 20.69
C ALA A 304 -40.31 0.37 21.18
N ARG A 305 -39.81 1.58 20.86
CA ARG A 305 -38.44 2.01 21.18
C ARG A 305 -38.06 1.77 22.65
N ALA A 306 -38.92 2.15 23.60
CA ALA A 306 -38.65 1.99 25.03
C ALA A 306 -38.45 0.52 25.44
N VAL A 307 -39.23 -0.40 24.86
CA VAL A 307 -39.10 -1.84 25.10
C VAL A 307 -37.79 -2.37 24.54
N ARG A 308 -37.37 -1.90 23.36
CA ARG A 308 -36.07 -2.27 22.79
C ARG A 308 -34.91 -1.84 23.67
N LEU A 309 -34.90 -0.58 24.13
CA LEU A 309 -33.86 -0.06 25.02
C LEU A 309 -33.78 -0.86 26.33
N ASP A 310 -34.94 -1.17 26.92
CA ASP A 310 -35.00 -1.95 28.17
C ASP A 310 -34.54 -3.40 27.97
N ALA A 311 -34.88 -4.02 26.84
CA ALA A 311 -34.42 -5.35 26.49
C ALA A 311 -32.89 -5.42 26.37
N HIS A 312 -32.26 -4.47 25.67
CA HIS A 312 -30.80 -4.37 25.59
C HIS A 312 -30.18 -4.14 26.98
N ARG A 313 -30.75 -3.25 27.81
CA ARG A 313 -30.27 -3.02 29.19
C ARG A 313 -30.30 -4.29 30.04
N ARG A 314 -31.44 -5.00 30.07
CA ARG A 314 -31.61 -6.23 30.86
C ARG A 314 -30.67 -7.34 30.40
N LEU A 315 -30.49 -7.50 29.08
CA LEU A 315 -29.56 -8.50 28.57
C LEU A 315 -28.11 -8.13 28.96
N ALA A 316 -27.70 -6.87 28.81
CA ALA A 316 -26.36 -6.44 29.22
C ALA A 316 -26.09 -6.73 30.70
N GLU A 317 -27.05 -6.42 31.58
CA GLU A 317 -26.95 -6.71 33.02
C GLU A 317 -26.87 -8.22 33.31
N TYR A 318 -27.58 -9.05 32.55
CA TYR A 318 -27.54 -10.51 32.67
C TYR A 318 -26.19 -11.07 32.23
N LEU A 319 -25.69 -10.66 31.06
CA LEU A 319 -24.43 -11.11 30.49
C LEU A 319 -23.24 -10.70 31.35
N GLN A 320 -23.29 -9.50 31.93
CA GLN A 320 -22.22 -8.98 32.79
C GLN A 320 -22.06 -9.79 34.08
N ARG A 321 -23.12 -10.49 34.53
CA ARG A 321 -23.08 -11.37 35.70
C ARG A 321 -22.54 -12.77 35.39
N GLN A 322 -22.32 -13.11 34.12
CA GLN A 322 -21.82 -14.43 33.73
C GLN A 322 -20.29 -14.54 33.92
N PRO A 323 -19.76 -15.74 34.20
CA PRO A 323 -18.32 -15.96 34.39
C PRO A 323 -17.46 -15.61 33.17
N ASP A 324 -18.04 -15.63 31.97
CA ASP A 324 -17.40 -15.40 30.68
C ASP A 324 -17.59 -13.98 30.13
N ALA A 325 -18.07 -13.02 30.95
CA ALA A 325 -18.36 -11.65 30.53
C ALA A 325 -17.20 -10.98 29.78
N GLU A 326 -15.96 -11.12 30.25
CA GLU A 326 -14.78 -10.55 29.59
C GLU A 326 -14.54 -11.13 28.18
N ALA A 327 -14.87 -12.40 27.95
CA ALA A 327 -14.79 -13.02 26.62
C ALA A 327 -15.89 -12.51 25.67
N ARG A 328 -16.95 -11.91 26.21
CA ARG A 328 -18.13 -11.38 25.50
C ARG A 328 -18.13 -9.84 25.45
N ALA A 329 -16.97 -9.21 25.54
CA ALA A 329 -16.85 -7.76 25.62
C ALA A 329 -17.56 -7.01 24.46
N ALA A 330 -17.48 -7.53 23.23
CA ALA A 330 -18.15 -6.91 22.06
C ALA A 330 -19.69 -6.96 22.16
N GLU A 331 -20.23 -8.09 22.58
CA GLU A 331 -21.66 -8.28 22.79
C GLU A 331 -22.19 -7.40 23.94
N LEU A 332 -21.46 -7.37 25.06
CA LEU A 332 -21.77 -6.47 26.18
C LEU A 332 -21.73 -5.00 25.77
N ALA A 333 -20.71 -4.59 25.01
CA ALA A 333 -20.61 -3.24 24.48
C ALA A 333 -21.82 -2.90 23.61
N HIS A 334 -22.21 -3.81 22.69
CA HIS A 334 -23.36 -3.62 21.84
C HIS A 334 -24.64 -3.37 22.67
N HIS A 335 -24.98 -4.27 23.61
CA HIS A 335 -26.21 -4.12 24.38
C HIS A 335 -26.19 -2.91 25.32
N TRP A 336 -25.06 -2.58 25.95
CA TRP A 336 -24.97 -1.35 26.74
C TRP A 336 -25.15 -0.09 25.88
N LEU A 337 -24.53 -0.02 24.70
CA LEU A 337 -24.66 1.14 23.80
C LEU A 337 -26.09 1.28 23.23
N GLU A 338 -26.70 0.17 22.80
CA GLU A 338 -28.08 0.16 22.27
C GLU A 338 -29.14 0.41 23.36
N SER A 339 -28.79 0.28 24.64
CA SER A 339 -29.68 0.61 25.75
C SER A 339 -29.83 2.12 26.01
N LEU A 340 -28.98 2.96 25.42
CA LEU A 340 -28.99 4.41 25.69
C LEU A 340 -30.21 5.13 25.07
N PRO A 341 -30.78 6.14 25.75
CA PRO A 341 -30.32 6.74 27.01
C PRO A 341 -30.86 6.08 28.28
N LEU A 342 -31.52 4.92 28.19
CA LEU A 342 -32.12 4.25 29.37
C LEU A 342 -31.07 3.54 30.23
N GLY A 343 -30.05 2.94 29.62
CA GLY A 343 -28.95 2.29 30.33
C GLY A 343 -27.84 3.24 30.79
N ASP A 344 -26.82 2.67 31.44
CA ASP A 344 -25.69 3.42 32.02
C ASP A 344 -24.62 3.74 30.95
N ALA A 345 -24.40 5.03 30.71
CA ALA A 345 -23.42 5.50 29.74
C ALA A 345 -21.96 5.20 30.12
N GLY A 346 -21.65 5.12 31.42
CA GLY A 346 -20.34 4.73 31.92
C GLY A 346 -20.04 3.25 31.66
N GLN A 347 -21.01 2.36 31.89
CA GLN A 347 -20.91 0.95 31.51
C GLN A 347 -20.77 0.79 29.99
N ALA A 348 -21.56 1.54 29.22
CA ALA A 348 -21.46 1.54 27.76
C ALA A 348 -20.07 1.95 27.27
N ALA A 349 -19.50 3.04 27.80
CA ALA A 349 -18.13 3.46 27.48
C ALA A 349 -17.10 2.39 27.88
N ALA A 350 -17.20 1.84 29.09
CA ALA A 350 -16.22 0.91 29.65
C ALA A 350 -16.21 -0.45 28.93
N TRP A 351 -17.37 -0.98 28.53
CA TRP A 351 -17.45 -2.22 27.75
C TRP A 351 -17.05 -1.99 26.28
N ALA A 352 -17.41 -0.85 25.69
CA ALA A 352 -16.95 -0.48 24.35
C ALA A 352 -15.43 -0.32 24.28
N GLU A 353 -14.80 0.27 25.30
CA GLU A 353 -13.34 0.32 25.39
C GLU A 353 -12.71 -1.08 25.46
N ARG A 354 -13.25 -1.98 26.30
CA ARG A 354 -12.80 -3.38 26.38
C ARG A 354 -12.96 -4.10 25.05
N ALA A 355 -14.09 -3.93 24.37
CA ALA A 355 -14.34 -4.47 23.04
C ALA A 355 -13.32 -3.97 22.02
N GLY A 356 -13.00 -2.67 22.04
CA GLY A 356 -11.97 -2.07 21.17
C GLY A 356 -10.57 -2.63 21.43
N ARG A 357 -10.19 -2.84 22.70
CA ARG A 357 -8.92 -3.48 23.08
C ARG A 357 -8.88 -4.95 22.64
N ALA A 358 -9.98 -5.70 22.84
CA ALA A 358 -10.08 -7.09 22.41
C ALA A 358 -10.04 -7.25 20.88
N ALA A 359 -10.67 -6.34 20.13
CA ALA A 359 -10.59 -6.30 18.67
C ALA A 359 -9.18 -5.95 18.19
N SER A 360 -8.51 -5.01 18.86
CA SER A 360 -7.12 -4.66 18.60
C SER A 360 -6.19 -5.88 18.78
N ALA A 361 -6.34 -6.63 19.87
CA ALA A 361 -5.54 -7.85 20.09
C ALA A 361 -5.73 -8.93 19.01
N GLN A 362 -6.83 -8.87 18.24
CA GLN A 362 -7.16 -9.80 17.16
C GLN A 362 -6.84 -9.23 15.77
N CYS A 363 -6.20 -8.07 15.69
CA CYS A 363 -5.94 -7.34 14.44
C CYS A 363 -7.18 -6.91 13.66
N ALA A 364 -8.31 -6.77 14.35
CA ALA A 364 -9.57 -6.25 13.83
C ALA A 364 -9.64 -4.73 14.00
N TRP A 365 -8.77 -4.04 13.26
CA TRP A 365 -8.44 -2.63 13.49
C TRP A 365 -9.61 -1.70 13.18
N GLU A 366 -10.38 -1.99 12.13
CA GLU A 366 -11.58 -1.24 11.77
C GLU A 366 -12.66 -1.32 12.86
N GLU A 367 -12.89 -2.52 13.42
CA GLU A 367 -13.83 -2.77 14.50
C GLU A 367 -13.36 -2.11 15.80
N ALA A 368 -12.06 -2.18 16.10
CA ALA A 368 -11.45 -1.51 17.24
C ALA A 368 -11.66 0.01 17.18
N ALA A 369 -11.37 0.64 16.03
CA ALA A 369 -11.57 2.07 15.84
C ALA A 369 -13.04 2.48 16.02
N GLY A 370 -13.97 1.68 15.49
CA GLY A 370 -15.41 1.88 15.68
C GLY A 370 -15.84 1.83 17.15
N MET A 371 -15.35 0.84 17.90
CA MET A 371 -15.66 0.69 19.33
C MET A 371 -15.07 1.81 20.19
N PHE A 372 -13.82 2.22 19.94
CA PHE A 372 -13.23 3.37 20.62
C PHE A 372 -13.98 4.67 20.31
N GLY A 373 -14.43 4.86 19.07
CA GLY A 373 -15.27 6.01 18.70
C GLY A 373 -16.62 6.04 19.42
N ARG A 374 -17.30 4.88 19.50
CA ARG A 374 -18.57 4.77 20.26
C ARG A 374 -18.37 5.00 21.75
N ALA A 375 -17.28 4.48 22.33
CA ALA A 375 -16.91 4.75 23.72
C ALA A 375 -16.67 6.24 23.98
N ALA A 376 -15.94 6.91 23.09
CA ALA A 376 -15.62 8.34 23.20
C ALA A 376 -16.87 9.22 23.11
N ALA A 377 -17.85 8.83 22.29
CA ALA A 377 -19.10 9.56 22.11
C ALA A 377 -20.02 9.53 23.35
N VAL A 378 -19.91 8.50 24.20
CA VAL A 378 -20.82 8.31 25.34
C VAL A 378 -20.17 8.59 26.69
N THR A 379 -18.83 8.56 26.80
CA THR A 379 -18.15 8.91 28.05
C THR A 379 -18.35 10.39 28.41
N GLY A 380 -18.57 10.67 29.70
CA GLY A 380 -18.67 12.02 30.25
C GLY A 380 -17.32 12.63 30.65
N ASP A 381 -16.26 11.81 30.76
CA ASP A 381 -14.93 12.25 31.20
C ASP A 381 -14.08 12.72 29.99
N PRO A 382 -13.69 14.01 29.93
CA PRO A 382 -12.85 14.51 28.84
C PRO A 382 -11.46 13.85 28.74
N ALA A 383 -10.87 13.44 29.87
CA ALA A 383 -9.56 12.78 29.87
C ALA A 383 -9.66 11.37 29.26
N GLN A 384 -10.63 10.57 29.74
CA GLN A 384 -10.93 9.27 29.12
C GLN A 384 -11.33 9.43 27.65
N ARG A 385 -12.09 10.46 27.28
CA ARG A 385 -12.45 10.70 25.88
C ARG A 385 -11.20 10.90 25.02
N CYS A 386 -10.24 11.69 25.49
CA CYS A 386 -8.97 11.89 24.79
C CYS A 386 -8.21 10.56 24.61
N GLU A 387 -8.10 9.75 25.67
CA GLU A 387 -7.49 8.42 25.63
C GLU A 387 -8.13 7.50 24.57
N LEU A 388 -9.46 7.53 24.46
CA LEU A 388 -10.20 6.75 23.48
C LEU A 388 -9.94 7.25 22.05
N HIS A 389 -9.79 8.56 21.83
CA HIS A 389 -9.37 9.09 20.52
C HIS A 389 -7.92 8.71 20.17
N ILE A 390 -7.01 8.66 21.15
CA ILE A 390 -5.64 8.13 20.96
C ILE A 390 -5.69 6.66 20.52
N ALA A 391 -6.47 5.83 21.21
CA ALA A 391 -6.63 4.42 20.87
C ALA A 391 -7.30 4.23 19.49
N ARG A 392 -8.31 5.05 19.17
CA ARG A 392 -8.98 5.09 17.86
C ARG A 392 -8.00 5.48 16.74
N ALA A 393 -7.18 6.50 16.95
CA ALA A 393 -6.17 6.92 16.00
C ALA A 393 -5.16 5.80 15.73
N ALA A 394 -4.69 5.11 16.77
CA ALA A 394 -3.80 3.95 16.63
C ALA A 394 -4.47 2.82 15.83
N ALA A 395 -5.75 2.52 16.09
CA ALA A 395 -6.49 1.51 15.33
C ALA A 395 -6.66 1.91 13.85
N HIS A 396 -7.02 3.15 13.54
CA HIS A 396 -7.08 3.64 12.16
C HIS A 396 -5.72 3.58 11.45
N LEU A 397 -4.65 3.89 12.17
CA LEU A 397 -3.28 3.78 11.66
C LEU A 397 -2.95 2.33 11.27
N HIS A 398 -3.23 1.35 12.13
CA HIS A 398 -3.03 -0.08 11.83
C HIS A 398 -3.93 -0.58 10.70
N ALA A 399 -5.10 0.04 10.51
CA ALA A 399 -6.00 -0.21 9.38
C ALA A 399 -5.54 0.45 8.06
N TYR A 400 -4.43 1.21 8.05
CA TYR A 400 -3.98 2.08 6.95
C TYR A 400 -5.01 3.14 6.52
N GLN A 401 -5.82 3.61 7.47
CA GLN A 401 -6.81 4.66 7.25
C GLN A 401 -6.25 6.02 7.68
N MET A 402 -5.17 6.46 7.04
CA MET A 402 -4.37 7.63 7.45
C MET A 402 -5.19 8.90 7.70
N SER A 403 -6.15 9.22 6.82
CA SER A 403 -7.02 10.39 7.02
C SER A 403 -7.83 10.29 8.31
N HIS A 404 -8.45 9.14 8.58
CA HIS A 404 -9.21 8.93 9.81
C HIS A 404 -8.30 8.89 11.06
N ALA A 405 -7.07 8.40 10.92
CA ALA A 405 -6.08 8.43 12.00
C ALA A 405 -5.71 9.87 12.36
N ARG A 406 -5.46 10.74 11.35
CA ARG A 406 -5.21 12.18 11.55
C ARG A 406 -6.39 12.87 12.22
N ASP A 407 -7.61 12.65 11.73
CA ASP A 407 -8.81 13.25 12.33
C ASP A 407 -8.94 12.88 13.82
N ALA A 408 -8.71 11.61 14.16
CA ALA A 408 -8.74 11.14 15.55
C ALA A 408 -7.59 11.72 16.41
N VAL A 409 -6.38 11.91 15.84
CA VAL A 409 -5.29 12.63 16.52
C VAL A 409 -5.68 14.07 16.81
N LEU A 410 -6.28 14.78 15.84
CA LEU A 410 -6.69 16.17 16.01
C LEU A 410 -7.83 16.32 17.04
N GLU A 411 -8.77 15.38 17.09
CA GLU A 411 -9.78 15.28 18.15
C GLU A 411 -9.12 15.11 19.54
N ALA A 412 -8.16 14.19 19.67
CA ALA A 412 -7.42 13.96 20.90
C ALA A 412 -6.60 15.20 21.34
N VAL A 413 -5.88 15.83 20.40
CA VAL A 413 -5.11 17.05 20.60
C VAL A 413 -6.01 18.19 21.10
N GLY A 414 -7.18 18.38 20.50
CA GLY A 414 -8.15 19.41 20.93
C GLY A 414 -8.60 19.21 22.38
N LEU A 415 -8.85 17.96 22.79
CA LEU A 415 -9.21 17.62 24.17
C LEU A 415 -8.04 17.84 25.14
N ALA A 416 -6.83 17.38 24.78
CA ALA A 416 -5.63 17.55 25.61
C ALA A 416 -5.29 19.03 25.84
N ARG A 417 -5.42 19.87 24.80
CA ARG A 417 -5.29 21.34 24.90
C ARG A 417 -6.30 21.94 25.87
N GLY A 418 -7.57 21.54 25.77
CA GLY A 418 -8.62 22.01 26.67
C GLY A 418 -8.37 21.64 28.14
N LEU A 419 -7.70 20.52 28.38
CA LEU A 419 -7.29 20.05 29.71
C LEU A 419 -5.98 20.69 30.20
N GLY A 420 -5.16 21.25 29.31
CA GLY A 420 -3.81 21.73 29.63
C GLY A 420 -2.84 20.60 30.00
N ASP A 421 -3.09 19.37 29.52
CA ASP A 421 -2.31 18.18 29.85
C ASP A 421 -1.23 17.92 28.79
N GLY A 422 -0.01 18.37 29.07
CA GLY A 422 1.16 18.20 28.20
C GLY A 422 1.49 16.73 27.88
N PRO A 423 1.58 15.81 28.88
CA PRO A 423 1.76 14.39 28.64
C PRO A 423 0.69 13.75 27.73
N LEU A 424 -0.58 14.11 27.90
CA LEU A 424 -1.67 13.60 27.07
C LEU A 424 -1.60 14.14 25.64
N LEU A 425 -1.26 15.43 25.48
CA LEU A 425 -0.99 16.03 24.18
C LEU A 425 0.18 15.33 23.47
N ALA A 426 1.29 15.11 24.17
CA ALA A 426 2.46 14.41 23.64
C ALA A 426 2.11 13.00 23.15
N ARG A 427 1.31 12.25 23.91
CA ARG A 427 0.86 10.92 23.51
C ARG A 427 -0.06 10.92 22.31
N ALA A 428 -0.94 11.92 22.17
CA ALA A 428 -1.80 12.06 21.01
C ALA A 428 -0.99 12.32 19.72
N VAL A 429 0.00 13.22 19.80
CA VAL A 429 0.87 13.54 18.65
C VAL A 429 1.72 12.34 18.25
N LEU A 430 2.30 11.63 19.22
CA LEU A 430 3.16 10.47 18.96
C LEU A 430 2.41 9.21 18.46
N VAL A 431 1.08 9.25 18.24
CA VAL A 431 0.36 8.12 17.64
C VAL A 431 0.85 7.84 16.22
N LEU A 432 1.16 8.89 15.46
CA LEU A 432 1.65 8.81 14.08
C LEU A 432 3.18 8.80 14.00
N GLU A 433 3.88 8.60 15.12
CA GLU A 433 5.34 8.56 15.18
C GLU A 433 5.92 7.59 14.14
N GLY A 434 6.92 8.05 13.38
CA GLY A 434 7.55 7.29 12.31
C GLY A 434 6.79 7.30 10.98
N MET A 435 5.55 7.78 10.93
CA MET A 435 4.78 7.95 9.69
C MET A 435 5.20 9.25 8.98
N ASN A 436 6.31 9.21 8.25
CA ASN A 436 6.86 10.37 7.54
C ASN A 436 6.09 10.70 6.25
N ASP A 437 4.80 11.03 6.37
CA ASP A 437 3.97 11.49 5.27
C ASP A 437 4.16 13.00 5.04
N LEU A 438 4.70 13.36 3.87
CA LEU A 438 5.00 14.75 3.51
C LEU A 438 3.78 15.70 3.57
N THR A 439 2.55 15.18 3.54
CA THR A 439 1.31 15.97 3.69
C THR A 439 0.92 16.27 5.14
N TRP A 440 1.50 15.55 6.11
CA TRP A 440 1.22 15.68 7.54
C TRP A 440 2.32 16.43 8.30
N VAL A 441 3.57 16.23 7.88
CA VAL A 441 4.78 16.78 8.50
C VAL A 441 4.65 18.25 8.95
N PRO A 442 4.09 19.20 8.17
CA PRO A 442 3.99 20.60 8.61
C PRO A 442 3.10 20.80 9.84
N GLU A 443 1.99 20.07 9.93
CA GLU A 443 1.05 20.15 11.05
C GLU A 443 1.61 19.42 12.27
N GLU A 444 2.16 18.22 12.07
CA GLU A 444 2.82 17.42 13.11
C GLU A 444 3.95 18.18 13.80
N ARG A 445 4.77 18.90 13.02
CA ARG A 445 5.87 19.73 13.55
C ARG A 445 5.37 20.75 14.56
N VAL A 446 4.29 21.46 14.24
CA VAL A 446 3.70 22.48 15.12
C VAL A 446 3.17 21.84 16.40
N LEU A 447 2.53 20.68 16.27
CA LEU A 447 2.02 19.91 17.40
C LEU A 447 3.15 19.36 18.30
N CYS A 448 4.26 18.90 17.72
CA CYS A 448 5.44 18.48 18.46
C CYS A 448 6.08 19.65 19.23
N GLU A 449 6.21 20.82 18.60
CA GLU A 449 6.73 22.05 19.25
C GLU A 449 5.84 22.46 20.43
N GLU A 450 4.52 22.44 20.25
CA GLU A 450 3.54 22.74 21.32
C GLU A 450 3.62 21.73 22.47
N ALA A 451 3.63 20.43 22.17
CA ALA A 451 3.72 19.39 23.19
C ALA A 451 5.02 19.48 23.99
N LEU A 452 6.16 19.78 23.34
CA LEU A 452 7.44 19.98 24.01
C LEU A 452 7.45 21.20 24.94
N ALA A 453 6.70 22.26 24.61
CA ALA A 453 6.58 23.46 25.44
C ALA A 453 5.71 23.25 26.69
N LEU A 454 4.78 22.29 26.65
CA LEU A 454 3.92 21.93 27.78
C LEU A 454 4.50 20.81 28.65
N LEU A 455 5.52 20.09 28.17
CA LEU A 455 6.24 19.10 28.95
C LEU A 455 7.31 19.75 29.84
N PRO A 456 7.57 19.18 31.04
CA PRO A 456 8.70 19.59 31.86
C PRO A 456 10.04 19.44 31.12
N GLU A 457 11.06 20.18 31.56
CA GLU A 457 12.40 20.14 30.95
C GLU A 457 13.18 18.88 31.33
N GLU A 458 12.76 18.18 32.39
CA GLU A 458 13.36 16.93 32.84
C GLU A 458 13.26 15.81 31.79
N ASP A 459 14.19 14.87 31.89
CA ASP A 459 14.23 13.70 31.03
C ASP A 459 12.97 12.86 31.20
N SER A 460 12.28 12.61 30.08
CA SER A 460 11.14 11.69 30.03
C SER A 460 11.08 10.98 28.68
N SER A 461 10.50 9.78 28.66
CA SER A 461 10.32 8.99 27.43
C SER A 461 9.54 9.76 26.36
N LEU A 462 8.49 10.48 26.75
CA LEU A 462 7.71 11.34 25.85
C LEU A 462 8.52 12.49 25.27
N ARG A 463 9.33 13.18 26.09
CA ARG A 463 10.17 14.28 25.61
C ARG A 463 11.23 13.79 24.63
N ALA A 464 11.90 12.68 24.92
CA ALA A 464 12.88 12.07 24.02
C ALA A 464 12.27 11.68 22.66
N ARG A 465 11.07 11.06 22.68
CA ARG A 465 10.35 10.68 21.46
C ARG A 465 9.86 11.88 20.65
N LEU A 466 9.34 12.93 21.29
CA LEU A 466 8.96 14.17 20.60
C LEU A 466 10.17 14.89 19.99
N LEU A 467 11.31 14.94 20.68
CA LEU A 467 12.54 15.49 20.11
C LEU A 467 13.00 14.68 18.88
N ALA A 468 12.88 13.35 18.95
CA ALA A 468 13.17 12.46 17.84
C ALA A 468 12.23 12.69 16.65
N GLN A 469 10.91 12.73 16.86
CA GLN A 469 9.93 12.99 15.80
C GLN A 469 10.13 14.39 15.19
N LEU A 470 10.27 15.43 16.02
CA LEU A 470 10.51 16.79 15.56
C LEU A 470 11.79 16.92 14.73
N SER A 471 12.84 16.17 15.08
CA SER A 471 14.08 16.09 14.30
C SER A 471 13.81 15.58 12.87
N VAL A 472 12.99 14.54 12.73
CA VAL A 472 12.63 13.97 11.43
C VAL A 472 11.73 14.93 10.64
N ASP A 473 10.71 15.52 11.26
CA ASP A 473 9.77 16.44 10.61
C ASP A 473 10.46 17.68 10.04
N ILE A 474 11.42 18.23 10.79
CA ILE A 474 12.24 19.36 10.34
C ILE A 474 13.09 18.97 9.14
N LEU A 475 13.73 17.79 9.18
CA LEU A 475 14.55 17.32 8.07
C LEU A 475 13.71 17.05 6.80
N MET A 476 12.54 16.44 6.95
CA MET A 476 11.62 16.20 5.84
C MET A 476 11.06 17.49 5.24
N SER A 477 11.09 18.59 6.01
CA SER A 477 10.73 19.94 5.56
C SER A 477 11.92 20.78 5.06
N ALA A 478 13.12 20.20 4.87
CA ALA A 478 14.35 20.95 4.57
C ALA A 478 14.28 21.77 3.27
N TYR A 479 13.49 21.35 2.28
CA TYR A 479 13.33 22.07 1.02
C TYR A 479 12.58 23.41 1.18
N VAL A 480 11.86 23.61 2.29
CA VAL A 480 11.17 24.89 2.64
C VAL A 480 11.72 25.58 3.88
N LEU A 481 12.57 24.91 4.68
CA LEU A 481 13.12 25.44 5.93
C LEU A 481 14.66 25.58 5.86
N PRO A 482 15.20 26.80 5.76
CA PRO A 482 16.64 27.03 5.89
C PRO A 482 17.18 26.55 7.24
N GLY A 483 18.37 25.94 7.25
CA GLY A 483 19.01 25.44 8.48
C GLY A 483 18.37 24.18 9.10
N ALA A 484 17.43 23.53 8.39
CA ALA A 484 16.74 22.34 8.87
C ALA A 484 17.69 21.21 9.28
N SER A 485 18.77 20.97 8.51
CA SER A 485 19.74 19.91 8.81
C SER A 485 20.45 20.12 10.16
N GLU A 486 20.95 21.32 10.44
CA GLU A 486 21.62 21.65 11.71
C GLU A 486 20.66 21.52 12.90
N ARG A 487 19.43 22.04 12.74
CA ARG A 487 18.40 21.94 13.78
C ARG A 487 17.99 20.48 14.04
N SER A 488 17.81 19.69 12.98
CA SER A 488 17.52 18.25 13.07
C SER A 488 18.66 17.49 13.76
N GLU A 489 19.91 17.84 13.48
CA GLU A 489 21.07 17.24 14.13
C GLU A 489 21.09 17.52 15.64
N GLY A 490 20.85 18.77 16.05
CA GLY A 490 20.78 19.14 17.46
C GLY A 490 19.69 18.39 18.22
N LEU A 491 18.49 18.30 17.63
CA LEU A 491 17.34 17.61 18.22
C LEU A 491 17.57 16.09 18.34
N SER A 492 18.05 15.43 17.28
CA SER A 492 18.33 13.99 17.32
C SER A 492 19.41 13.63 18.36
N ARG A 493 20.43 14.46 18.52
CA ARG A 493 21.49 14.27 19.53
C ARG A 493 20.92 14.42 20.95
N ALA A 494 20.07 15.41 21.18
CA ALA A 494 19.41 15.61 22.46
C ALA A 494 18.48 14.44 22.80
N ALA A 495 17.68 13.97 21.82
CA ALA A 495 16.80 12.81 21.96
C ALA A 495 17.60 11.55 22.35
N LEU A 496 18.71 11.28 21.64
CA LEU A 496 19.54 10.09 21.89
C LEU A 496 20.19 10.14 23.28
N ALA A 497 20.80 11.27 23.64
CA ALA A 497 21.41 11.43 24.95
C ALA A 497 20.39 11.30 26.09
N MET A 498 19.16 11.81 25.89
CA MET A 498 18.06 11.68 26.86
C MET A 498 17.59 10.23 26.99
N ALA A 499 17.36 9.55 25.87
CA ALA A 499 16.94 8.14 25.87
C ALA A 499 18.00 7.22 26.52
N GLU A 500 19.29 7.48 26.29
CA GLU A 500 20.40 6.75 26.91
C GLU A 500 20.44 6.95 28.44
N ARG A 501 20.21 8.17 28.95
CA ARG A 501 20.12 8.42 30.40
C ARG A 501 18.93 7.73 31.05
N LEU A 502 17.80 7.66 30.34
CA LEU A 502 16.57 7.00 30.82
C LEU A 502 16.64 5.48 30.80
N GLY A 503 17.40 4.89 29.87
CA GLY A 503 17.37 3.44 29.62
C GLY A 503 16.04 2.93 29.07
N ASP A 504 15.18 3.83 28.57
CA ASP A 504 13.87 3.48 27.98
C ASP A 504 14.06 2.97 26.54
N ARG A 505 13.63 1.73 26.29
CA ARG A 505 13.83 1.04 25.02
C ARG A 505 13.05 1.68 23.86
N VAL A 506 11.84 2.17 24.12
CA VAL A 506 10.98 2.77 23.10
C VAL A 506 11.56 4.11 22.68
N ALA A 507 11.91 4.96 23.66
CA ALA A 507 12.56 6.24 23.40
C ALA A 507 13.92 6.07 22.70
N LEU A 508 14.71 5.06 23.10
CA LEU A 508 16.01 4.79 22.47
C LEU A 508 15.83 4.39 21.01
N ARG A 509 14.83 3.57 20.68
CA ARG A 509 14.52 3.20 19.29
C ARG A 509 14.15 4.44 18.46
N SER A 510 13.25 5.28 18.96
CA SER A 510 12.86 6.52 18.28
C SER A 510 14.06 7.44 18.07
N ALA A 511 14.89 7.61 19.09
CA ALA A 511 16.06 8.47 19.03
C ALA A 511 17.15 7.94 18.09
N LEU A 512 17.40 6.62 18.05
CA LEU A 512 18.32 6.01 17.11
C LEU A 512 17.84 6.16 15.66
N ASN A 513 16.53 5.97 15.41
CA ASN A 513 15.93 6.20 14.10
C ASN A 513 16.09 7.67 13.66
N ALA A 514 15.72 8.61 14.53
CA ALA A 514 15.89 10.04 14.25
C ALA A 514 17.36 10.42 14.03
N ARG A 515 18.29 9.86 14.82
CA ARG A 515 19.73 10.10 14.65
C ARG A 515 20.26 9.56 13.33
N GLN A 516 19.85 8.35 12.93
CA GLN A 516 20.25 7.79 11.64
C GLN A 516 19.74 8.65 10.47
N ILE A 517 18.50 9.12 10.55
CA ILE A 517 17.90 10.00 9.54
C ILE A 517 18.60 11.37 9.52
N ALA A 518 18.86 12.00 10.67
CA ALA A 518 19.59 13.27 10.74
C ALA A 518 21.02 13.17 10.18
N CYS A 519 21.67 12.01 10.34
CA CYS A 519 23.02 11.73 9.84
C CYS A 519 23.05 11.09 8.44
N CYS A 520 21.94 11.10 7.70
CA CYS A 520 21.85 10.48 6.38
C CYS A 520 22.73 11.15 5.30
N GLY A 521 23.24 12.36 5.54
CA GLY A 521 24.21 13.01 4.66
C GLY A 521 25.57 12.30 4.57
N PRO A 522 26.44 12.75 3.64
CA PRO A 522 27.79 12.22 3.49
C PRO A 522 28.67 12.43 4.74
N ASP A 523 28.52 13.54 5.46
CA ASP A 523 29.24 13.81 6.71
C ASP A 523 28.97 12.75 7.80
N GLY A 524 27.74 12.25 7.84
CA GLY A 524 27.27 11.32 8.88
C GLY A 524 27.56 9.84 8.59
N VAL A 525 28.23 9.51 7.48
CA VAL A 525 28.36 8.11 7.02
C VAL A 525 29.01 7.18 8.05
N ARG A 526 30.07 7.63 8.74
CA ARG A 526 30.76 6.83 9.76
C ARG A 526 29.93 6.67 11.02
N GLU A 527 29.18 7.71 11.40
CA GLU A 527 28.27 7.65 12.53
C GLU A 527 27.11 6.69 12.25
N ARG A 528 26.52 6.73 11.05
CA ARG A 528 25.49 5.78 10.62
C ARG A 528 25.95 4.33 10.71
N LEU A 529 27.20 4.05 10.30
CA LEU A 529 27.77 2.70 10.43
C LEU A 529 27.83 2.26 11.91
N ALA A 530 28.29 3.13 12.80
CA ALA A 530 28.37 2.86 14.23
C ALA A 530 26.97 2.71 14.89
N LEU A 531 25.99 3.51 14.47
CA LEU A 531 24.60 3.38 14.91
C LEU A 531 24.00 2.04 14.46
N GLY A 532 24.29 1.62 13.23
CA GLY A 532 23.92 0.31 12.72
C GLY A 532 24.51 -0.84 13.55
N ASP A 533 25.81 -0.77 13.88
CA ASP A 533 26.46 -1.75 14.77
C ASP A 533 25.79 -1.86 16.15
N ARG A 534 25.50 -0.71 16.76
CA ARG A 534 24.79 -0.64 18.03
C ARG A 534 23.41 -1.28 17.94
N PHE A 535 22.67 -0.96 16.89
CA PHE A 535 21.29 -1.43 16.74
C PHE A 535 21.19 -2.92 16.42
N VAL A 536 22.13 -3.47 15.64
CA VAL A 536 22.27 -4.93 15.46
C VAL A 536 22.58 -5.62 16.78
N THR A 537 23.54 -5.10 17.55
CA THR A 537 23.95 -5.68 18.83
C THR A 537 22.78 -5.70 19.83
N GLN A 538 22.04 -4.59 19.91
CA GLN A 538 20.88 -4.50 20.78
C GLN A 538 19.74 -5.42 20.33
N GLY A 539 19.42 -5.42 19.03
CA GLY A 539 18.37 -6.29 18.48
C GLY A 539 18.66 -7.77 18.75
N ALA A 540 19.91 -8.21 18.61
CA ALA A 540 20.31 -9.57 18.94
C ALA A 540 20.18 -9.88 20.44
N ALA A 541 20.54 -8.95 21.33
CA ALA A 541 20.42 -9.13 22.78
C ALA A 541 18.97 -9.19 23.26
N ASP A 542 18.08 -8.42 22.63
CA ASP A 542 16.68 -8.31 23.00
C ASP A 542 15.76 -9.31 22.26
N ASN A 543 16.31 -10.13 21.36
CA ASN A 543 15.54 -10.94 20.40
C ASN A 543 14.54 -10.10 19.57
N ASP A 544 14.93 -8.87 19.22
CA ASP A 544 14.19 -7.98 18.33
C ASP A 544 14.76 -8.08 16.91
N ASP A 545 14.18 -9.00 16.13
CA ASP A 545 14.54 -9.21 14.72
C ASP A 545 14.34 -7.95 13.86
N MET A 546 13.43 -7.04 14.22
CA MET A 546 13.22 -5.80 13.47
C MET A 546 14.34 -4.80 13.73
N ALA A 547 14.76 -4.64 14.98
CA ALA A 547 15.93 -3.83 15.32
C ALA A 547 17.20 -4.38 14.63
N GLU A 548 17.36 -5.72 14.61
CA GLU A 548 18.46 -6.35 13.88
C GLU A 548 18.39 -6.04 12.38
N MET A 549 17.22 -6.16 11.75
CA MET A 549 17.03 -5.84 10.32
C MET A 549 17.42 -4.39 10.02
N TRP A 550 16.87 -3.42 10.74
CA TRP A 550 17.14 -2.01 10.52
C TRP A 550 18.61 -1.66 10.74
N GLY A 551 19.23 -2.20 11.79
CA GLY A 551 20.66 -2.02 12.03
C GLY A 551 21.50 -2.53 10.86
N ARG A 552 21.16 -3.68 10.28
CA ARG A 552 21.84 -4.24 9.09
C ARG A 552 21.63 -3.40 7.84
N LEU A 553 20.42 -2.88 7.62
CA LEU A 553 20.12 -1.98 6.50
C LEU A 553 20.95 -0.69 6.60
N TRP A 554 21.05 -0.09 7.78
CA TRP A 554 21.85 1.12 7.99
C TRP A 554 23.34 0.87 7.77
N ARG A 555 23.86 -0.29 8.19
CA ARG A 555 25.23 -0.71 7.88
C ARG A 555 25.43 -0.87 6.38
N PHE A 556 24.51 -1.54 5.69
CA PHE A 556 24.57 -1.69 4.23
C PHE A 556 24.64 -0.32 3.53
N ASP A 557 23.74 0.60 3.86
CA ASP A 557 23.71 1.95 3.26
C ASP A 557 25.02 2.72 3.50
N ALA A 558 25.56 2.66 4.72
CA ALA A 558 26.82 3.32 5.05
C ALA A 558 28.02 2.68 4.32
N LEU A 559 28.08 1.35 4.25
CA LEU A 559 29.15 0.61 3.56
C LEU A 559 29.14 0.89 2.05
N MET A 560 27.95 0.93 1.43
CA MET A 560 27.79 1.31 0.03
C MET A 560 28.33 2.72 -0.23
N GLN A 561 28.02 3.71 0.63
CA GLN A 561 28.49 5.08 0.46
C GLN A 561 29.98 5.25 0.76
N LEU A 562 30.56 4.43 1.65
CA LEU A 562 32.01 4.36 1.87
C LEU A 562 32.76 3.66 0.72
N GLY A 563 32.05 3.05 -0.23
CA GLY A 563 32.64 2.23 -1.28
C GLY A 563 33.15 0.86 -0.82
N ASP A 564 32.79 0.40 0.39
CA ASP A 564 33.09 -0.95 0.88
C ASP A 564 32.03 -1.94 0.39
N LEU A 565 32.06 -2.25 -0.91
CA LEU A 565 31.10 -3.16 -1.54
C LEU A 565 31.21 -4.59 -1.01
N ASP A 566 32.41 -5.04 -0.61
CA ASP A 566 32.61 -6.35 0.01
C ASP A 566 31.95 -6.41 1.39
N GLY A 567 32.05 -5.33 2.17
CA GLY A 567 31.35 -5.16 3.44
C GLY A 567 29.83 -5.19 3.27
N ALA A 568 29.32 -4.41 2.32
CA ALA A 568 27.89 -4.38 2.00
C ALA A 568 27.38 -5.78 1.57
N GLU A 569 28.16 -6.53 0.79
CA GLU A 569 27.82 -7.90 0.38
C GLU A 569 27.77 -8.88 1.57
N ARG A 570 28.66 -8.73 2.55
CA ARG A 570 28.65 -9.56 3.77
C ARG A 570 27.39 -9.36 4.63
N GLU A 571 26.73 -8.20 4.56
CA GLU A 571 25.47 -7.97 5.29
C GLU A 571 24.27 -8.71 4.71
N LEU A 572 24.29 -9.09 3.42
CA LEU A 572 23.14 -9.70 2.76
C LEU A 572 22.75 -11.07 3.34
N GLY A 573 23.72 -11.89 3.73
CA GLY A 573 23.47 -13.22 4.30
C GLY A 573 22.76 -13.15 5.66
N PRO A 574 23.33 -12.42 6.65
CA PRO A 574 22.68 -12.17 7.93
C PRO A 574 21.32 -11.46 7.78
N LEU A 575 21.23 -10.43 6.93
CA LEU A 575 19.96 -9.73 6.66
C LEU A 575 18.90 -10.71 6.13
N ALA A 576 19.25 -11.59 5.18
CA ALA A 576 18.32 -12.60 4.66
C ALA A 576 17.86 -13.60 5.74
N SER A 577 18.73 -13.92 6.72
CA SER A 577 18.35 -14.75 7.86
C SER A 577 17.30 -14.05 8.73
N VAL A 578 17.54 -12.78 9.08
CA VAL A 578 16.58 -11.97 9.86
C VAL A 578 15.25 -11.86 9.13
N VAL A 579 15.27 -11.50 7.85
CA VAL A 579 14.08 -11.36 7.00
C VAL A 579 13.26 -12.65 6.94
N ARG A 580 13.93 -13.83 6.91
CA ARG A 580 13.25 -15.13 6.94
C ARG A 580 12.57 -15.43 8.28
N ARG A 581 13.15 -14.99 9.40
CA ARG A 581 12.52 -15.11 10.72
C ARG A 581 11.33 -14.18 10.86
N LEU A 582 11.48 -12.94 10.38
CA LEU A 582 10.45 -11.91 10.33
C LEU A 582 9.22 -12.34 9.50
N ARG A 583 9.42 -12.98 8.34
CA ARG A 583 8.35 -13.37 7.40
C ARG A 583 7.48 -12.18 6.97
N LEU A 584 8.09 -10.99 6.90
CA LEU A 584 7.41 -9.73 6.58
C LEU A 584 7.62 -9.37 5.11
N PRO A 585 6.55 -9.04 4.35
CA PRO A 585 6.68 -8.55 2.97
C PRO A 585 7.54 -7.30 2.85
N LEU A 586 7.47 -6.37 3.81
CA LEU A 586 8.30 -5.17 3.84
C LEU A 586 9.78 -5.51 4.07
N ALA A 587 10.08 -6.48 4.94
CA ALA A 587 11.45 -6.94 5.16
C ALA A 587 12.01 -7.62 3.90
N ALA A 588 11.19 -8.44 3.23
CA ALA A 588 11.55 -9.04 1.93
C ALA A 588 11.78 -7.97 0.85
N TRP A 589 11.00 -6.90 0.85
CA TRP A 589 11.17 -5.76 -0.04
C TRP A 589 12.52 -5.07 0.19
N HIS A 590 12.87 -4.74 1.44
CA HIS A 590 14.18 -4.14 1.76
C HIS A 590 15.36 -5.03 1.35
N LEU A 591 15.24 -6.34 1.58
CA LEU A 591 16.25 -7.30 1.11
C LEU A 591 16.38 -7.31 -0.41
N ALA A 592 15.27 -7.30 -1.13
CA ALA A 592 15.28 -7.26 -2.60
C ALA A 592 15.92 -5.96 -3.12
N CYS A 593 15.62 -4.80 -2.52
CA CYS A 593 16.25 -3.53 -2.87
C CYS A 593 17.77 -3.55 -2.65
N THR A 594 18.24 -4.01 -1.48
CA THR A 594 19.68 -4.08 -1.17
C THR A 594 20.42 -5.07 -2.07
N GLN A 595 19.83 -6.23 -2.37
CA GLN A 595 20.36 -7.18 -3.34
C GLN A 595 20.44 -6.58 -4.75
N GLY A 596 19.40 -5.88 -5.19
CA GLY A 596 19.34 -5.20 -6.48
C GLY A 596 20.43 -4.13 -6.61
N ALA A 597 20.56 -3.25 -5.60
CA ALA A 597 21.54 -2.17 -5.58
C ALA A 597 22.98 -2.70 -5.63
N LEU A 598 23.31 -3.74 -4.86
CA LEU A 598 24.64 -4.35 -4.89
C LEU A 598 24.91 -5.07 -6.21
N ALA A 599 23.92 -5.81 -6.73
CA ALA A 599 24.04 -6.47 -8.03
C ALA A 599 24.32 -5.46 -9.15
N LEU A 600 23.65 -4.31 -9.13
CA LEU A 600 23.90 -3.19 -10.05
C LEU A 600 25.34 -2.68 -9.88
N ALA A 601 25.80 -2.44 -8.66
CA ALA A 601 27.17 -1.96 -8.41
C ALA A 601 28.24 -2.92 -8.95
N ARG A 602 28.01 -4.23 -8.81
CA ARG A 602 28.90 -5.30 -9.30
C ARG A 602 28.76 -5.58 -10.81
N GLY A 603 27.85 -4.93 -11.52
CA GLY A 603 27.59 -5.19 -12.94
C GLY A 603 26.84 -6.50 -13.23
N ARG A 604 26.17 -7.09 -12.24
CA ARG A 604 25.28 -8.27 -12.41
C ARG A 604 23.89 -7.81 -12.84
N LEU A 605 23.77 -7.22 -14.04
CA LEU A 605 22.57 -6.46 -14.42
C LEU A 605 21.29 -7.31 -14.51
N ASP A 606 21.36 -8.55 -15.00
CA ASP A 606 20.20 -9.46 -15.04
C ASP A 606 19.73 -9.85 -13.63
N THR A 607 20.66 -10.11 -12.72
CA THR A 607 20.37 -10.38 -11.31
C THR A 607 19.77 -9.15 -10.64
N ALA A 608 20.31 -7.96 -10.91
CA ALA A 608 19.77 -6.70 -10.43
C ALA A 608 18.33 -6.50 -10.90
N ARG A 609 18.05 -6.77 -12.18
CA ARG A 609 16.70 -6.70 -12.76
C ARG A 609 15.72 -7.61 -12.01
N SER A 610 16.09 -8.87 -11.80
CA SER A 610 15.25 -9.85 -11.11
C SER A 610 14.88 -9.39 -9.69
N HIS A 611 15.86 -8.87 -8.93
CA HIS A 611 15.60 -8.36 -7.58
C HIS A 611 14.75 -7.08 -7.58
N ILE A 612 14.98 -6.15 -8.50
CA ILE A 612 14.21 -4.91 -8.64
C ILE A 612 12.75 -5.21 -9.03
N ASP A 613 12.52 -6.12 -9.98
CA ASP A 613 11.17 -6.54 -10.36
C ASP A 613 10.45 -7.22 -9.18
N HIS A 614 11.17 -8.02 -8.39
CA HIS A 614 10.62 -8.64 -7.18
C HIS A 614 10.24 -7.58 -6.14
N ALA A 615 11.10 -6.59 -5.88
CA ALA A 615 10.80 -5.46 -5.01
C ALA A 615 9.56 -4.69 -5.49
N LEU A 616 9.47 -4.40 -6.80
CA LEU A 616 8.32 -3.71 -7.37
C LEU A 616 7.01 -4.53 -7.22
N ALA A 617 7.07 -5.85 -7.40
CA ALA A 617 5.92 -6.72 -7.21
C ALA A 617 5.45 -6.75 -5.74
N LEU A 618 6.38 -6.79 -4.79
CA LEU A 618 6.09 -6.70 -3.35
C LEU A 618 5.47 -5.34 -2.99
N ALA A 619 6.03 -4.24 -3.49
CA ALA A 619 5.51 -2.90 -3.27
C ALA A 619 4.08 -2.72 -3.82
N ARG A 620 3.79 -3.23 -5.02
CA ARG A 620 2.45 -3.20 -5.63
C ARG A 620 1.43 -3.99 -4.83
N ARG A 621 1.80 -5.20 -4.36
CA ARG A 621 0.93 -6.02 -3.50
C ARG A 621 0.64 -5.34 -2.16
N GLY A 622 1.62 -4.63 -1.61
CA GLY A 622 1.49 -3.92 -0.34
C GLY A 622 0.76 -2.58 -0.41
N GLY A 623 0.50 -2.02 -1.61
CA GLY A 623 -0.18 -0.73 -1.76
C GLY A 623 0.56 0.46 -1.14
N HIS A 624 1.87 0.34 -0.89
CA HIS A 624 2.67 1.31 -0.13
C HIS A 624 3.49 2.21 -1.06
N LEU A 625 3.15 3.50 -1.14
CA LEU A 625 3.86 4.47 -1.99
C LEU A 625 5.35 4.57 -1.63
N GLY A 626 5.70 4.51 -0.33
CA GLY A 626 7.10 4.54 0.12
C GLY A 626 7.94 3.32 -0.31
N GLY A 627 7.33 2.24 -0.78
CA GLY A 627 8.03 1.12 -1.42
C GLY A 627 7.97 1.19 -2.95
N LEU A 628 6.89 1.74 -3.49
CA LEU A 628 6.67 1.85 -4.93
C LEU A 628 7.67 2.80 -5.59
N LEU A 629 7.83 4.02 -5.04
CA LEU A 629 8.72 5.02 -5.62
C LEU A 629 10.18 4.52 -5.65
N PRO A 630 10.80 4.05 -4.54
CA PRO A 630 12.19 3.61 -4.60
C PRO A 630 12.41 2.43 -5.59
N SER A 631 11.42 1.53 -5.72
CA SER A 631 11.48 0.39 -6.67
C SER A 631 11.43 0.84 -8.13
N GLN A 632 10.53 1.78 -8.46
CA GLN A 632 10.46 2.40 -9.78
C GLN A 632 11.73 3.19 -10.11
N GLY A 633 12.28 3.89 -9.11
CA GLY A 633 13.56 4.59 -9.21
C GLY A 633 14.72 3.65 -9.54
N ALA A 634 14.84 2.51 -8.85
CA ALA A 634 15.86 1.51 -9.14
C ALA A 634 15.74 0.96 -10.58
N LEU A 635 14.52 0.71 -11.05
CA LEU A 635 14.26 0.26 -12.42
C LEU A 635 14.66 1.34 -13.45
N ALA A 636 14.39 2.61 -13.16
CA ALA A 636 14.79 3.71 -14.01
C ALA A 636 16.32 3.83 -14.13
N VAL A 637 17.06 3.69 -13.01
CA VAL A 637 18.54 3.69 -13.03
C VAL A 637 19.10 2.51 -13.82
N LEU A 638 18.52 1.32 -13.65
CA LEU A 638 18.89 0.17 -14.47
C LEU A 638 18.66 0.46 -15.96
N GLY A 639 17.52 1.06 -16.31
CA GLY A 639 17.20 1.49 -17.67
C GLY A 639 18.18 2.50 -18.25
N MET A 640 18.70 3.44 -17.44
CA MET A 640 19.76 4.37 -17.90
C MET A 640 21.06 3.64 -18.26
N LEU A 641 21.37 2.52 -17.59
CA LEU A 641 22.56 1.72 -17.87
C LEU A 641 22.37 0.75 -19.04
N THR A 642 21.20 0.10 -19.15
CA THR A 642 20.93 -0.95 -20.15
C THR A 642 20.20 -0.46 -21.40
N GLY A 643 19.58 0.71 -21.33
CA GLY A 643 18.55 1.17 -22.26
C GLY A 643 17.14 0.90 -21.71
N PHE A 644 16.20 1.79 -22.03
CA PHE A 644 14.77 1.61 -21.74
C PHE A 644 14.13 0.71 -22.79
N ALA A 645 13.12 -0.08 -22.40
CA ALA A 645 12.31 -0.83 -23.36
C ALA A 645 11.36 0.11 -24.12
N ASP A 646 11.07 -0.18 -25.40
CA ASP A 646 10.22 0.59 -26.31
C ASP A 646 8.72 0.55 -25.92
N ASP A 647 8.38 1.01 -24.73
CA ASP A 647 6.99 1.29 -24.34
C ASP A 647 6.81 2.80 -24.21
N GLU A 648 6.48 3.47 -25.32
CA GLU A 648 6.26 4.93 -25.39
C GLU A 648 5.17 5.42 -24.43
N GLN A 649 4.34 4.53 -23.87
CA GLN A 649 3.18 4.90 -23.06
C GLN A 649 3.34 4.66 -21.56
N ALA A 650 4.38 3.96 -21.10
CA ALA A 650 4.60 3.66 -19.68
C ALA A 650 5.89 4.31 -19.14
N HIS A 651 5.80 5.56 -18.68
CA HIS A 651 6.93 6.21 -17.99
C HIS A 651 7.27 5.46 -16.70
N PRO A 652 8.53 5.03 -16.48
CA PRO A 652 8.89 4.22 -15.30
C PRO A 652 8.64 4.95 -13.97
N LEU A 653 8.62 6.29 -14.00
CA LEU A 653 8.38 7.18 -12.86
C LEU A 653 7.05 7.96 -12.98
N SER A 654 6.03 7.41 -13.65
CA SER A 654 4.72 8.07 -13.73
C SER A 654 4.13 8.33 -12.33
N GLY A 655 3.62 9.54 -12.09
CA GLY A 655 3.02 9.94 -10.82
C GLY A 655 3.96 10.65 -9.84
N TRP A 656 5.21 10.91 -10.24
CA TRP A 656 6.23 11.55 -9.39
C TRP A 656 6.23 13.07 -9.50
N GLU A 657 5.39 13.65 -10.36
CA GLU A 657 5.46 15.05 -10.82
C GLU A 657 5.17 16.07 -9.71
N HIS A 658 4.62 15.62 -8.59
CA HIS A 658 4.25 16.46 -7.45
C HIS A 658 5.31 16.46 -6.34
N VAL A 659 6.44 15.77 -6.51
CA VAL A 659 7.51 15.67 -5.50
C VAL A 659 8.73 16.49 -5.96
N PRO A 660 8.93 17.72 -5.43
CA PRO A 660 9.92 18.66 -5.98
C PRO A 660 11.35 18.11 -6.03
N THR A 661 11.74 17.35 -5.02
CA THR A 661 13.09 16.78 -4.90
C THR A 661 13.41 15.67 -5.93
N LEU A 662 12.41 15.22 -6.71
CA LEU A 662 12.57 14.14 -7.69
C LEU A 662 12.64 14.64 -9.14
N HIS A 663 12.39 15.92 -9.41
CA HIS A 663 12.49 16.51 -10.76
C HIS A 663 13.86 16.29 -11.42
N GLY A 664 14.96 16.33 -10.65
CA GLY A 664 16.29 16.01 -11.18
C GLY A 664 16.42 14.57 -11.70
N MET A 665 15.78 13.60 -11.02
CA MET A 665 15.76 12.21 -11.46
C MET A 665 14.85 12.02 -12.69
N LEU A 666 13.70 12.67 -12.71
CA LEU A 666 12.81 12.69 -13.89
C LEU A 666 13.55 13.25 -15.12
N ALA A 667 14.26 14.37 -14.95
CA ALA A 667 15.05 14.98 -16.01
C ALA A 667 16.09 14.01 -16.61
N LEU A 668 16.80 13.25 -15.76
CA LEU A 668 17.74 12.22 -16.21
C LEU A 668 17.05 11.10 -17.00
N VAL A 669 15.90 10.61 -16.53
CA VAL A 669 15.14 9.57 -17.24
C VAL A 669 14.70 10.07 -18.61
N HIS A 670 14.17 11.30 -18.70
CA HIS A 670 13.82 11.90 -19.99
C HIS A 670 15.04 12.06 -20.90
N TRP A 671 16.18 12.50 -20.36
CA TRP A 671 17.44 12.64 -21.10
C TRP A 671 17.92 11.31 -21.70
N TYR A 672 18.00 10.26 -20.89
CA TYR A 672 18.43 8.93 -21.34
C TYR A 672 17.39 8.23 -22.24
N ALA A 673 16.13 8.66 -22.21
CA ALA A 673 15.09 8.21 -23.13
C ALA A 673 15.01 9.03 -24.43
N GLY A 674 15.90 10.03 -24.61
CA GLY A 674 15.92 10.87 -25.81
C GLY A 674 14.83 11.94 -25.88
N ARG A 675 14.12 12.21 -24.77
CA ARG A 675 13.08 13.23 -24.65
C ARG A 675 13.66 14.54 -24.11
N GLU A 676 14.44 15.24 -24.94
CA GLU A 676 15.22 16.40 -24.50
C GLU A 676 14.36 17.57 -23.97
N ASP A 677 13.27 17.91 -24.64
CA ASP A 677 12.39 19.01 -24.23
C ASP A 677 11.77 18.76 -22.85
N ASP A 678 11.36 17.52 -22.58
CA ASP A 678 10.84 17.13 -21.27
C ASP A 678 11.96 17.20 -20.22
N ALA A 679 13.17 16.72 -20.54
CA ALA A 679 14.32 16.78 -19.65
C ALA A 679 14.66 18.22 -19.24
N ARG A 680 14.60 19.17 -20.19
CA ARG A 680 14.81 20.60 -19.91
C ARG A 680 13.73 21.18 -18.99
N ARG A 681 12.46 20.80 -19.19
CA ARG A 681 11.36 21.25 -18.32
C ARG A 681 11.53 20.75 -16.89
N GLU A 682 11.80 19.46 -16.72
CA GLU A 682 12.01 18.85 -15.41
C GLU A 682 13.27 19.41 -14.73
N TYR A 683 14.36 19.60 -15.47
CA TYR A 683 15.59 20.20 -14.93
C TYR A 683 15.37 21.63 -14.39
N ALA A 684 14.56 22.44 -15.09
CA ALA A 684 14.23 23.80 -14.64
C ALA A 684 13.38 23.84 -13.36
N LEU A 685 12.70 22.75 -13.01
CA LEU A 685 11.90 22.60 -11.79
C LEU A 685 12.70 21.97 -10.63
N ALA A 686 13.91 21.46 -10.90
CA ALA A 686 14.73 20.83 -9.88
C ALA A 686 15.22 21.86 -8.84
N PRO A 687 15.23 21.51 -7.55
CA PRO A 687 15.71 22.41 -6.50
C PRO A 687 17.23 22.60 -6.58
N ASP A 688 17.67 23.77 -6.11
CA ASP A 688 19.09 24.08 -5.94
C ASP A 688 19.79 23.09 -5.00
N VAL A 689 21.11 22.92 -5.18
CA VAL A 689 21.93 21.94 -4.46
C VAL A 689 21.89 22.10 -2.95
N ASP A 690 21.85 23.33 -2.45
CA ASP A 690 21.81 23.67 -1.03
C ASP A 690 20.46 23.35 -0.35
N ARG A 691 19.43 23.09 -1.14
CA ARG A 691 18.07 22.72 -0.69
C ARG A 691 17.81 21.22 -0.73
N LEU A 692 18.77 20.43 -1.21
CA LEU A 692 18.63 18.98 -1.29
C LEU A 692 18.72 18.34 0.11
N PRO A 693 17.83 17.39 0.43
CA PRO A 693 17.99 16.58 1.63
C PRO A 693 19.33 15.82 1.63
N GLY A 694 19.95 15.70 2.80
CA GLY A 694 21.28 15.07 2.94
C GLY A 694 21.37 13.66 2.34
N PHE A 695 20.30 12.85 2.48
CA PHE A 695 20.27 11.49 1.92
C PHE A 695 20.25 11.46 0.39
N LEU A 696 19.83 12.53 -0.30
CA LEU A 696 19.81 12.62 -1.76
C LEU A 696 21.02 13.34 -2.34
N LEU A 697 21.69 14.18 -1.55
CA LEU A 697 22.73 15.11 -1.99
C LEU A 697 23.72 14.47 -2.98
N MET A 698 24.37 13.37 -2.57
CA MET A 698 25.40 12.71 -3.38
C MET A 698 24.87 12.20 -4.73
N SER A 699 23.71 11.55 -4.75
CA SER A 699 23.11 11.00 -5.97
C SER A 699 22.52 12.07 -6.88
N ALA A 700 21.84 13.07 -6.30
CA ALA A 700 21.19 14.13 -7.05
C ALA A 700 22.23 15.07 -7.68
N VAL A 701 23.23 15.51 -6.91
CA VAL A 701 24.30 16.38 -7.43
C VAL A 701 25.11 15.69 -8.54
N ALA A 702 25.46 14.42 -8.35
CA ALA A 702 26.16 13.66 -9.38
C ALA A 702 25.34 13.54 -10.67
N GLY A 703 24.03 13.34 -10.54
CA GLY A 703 23.09 13.30 -11.66
C GLY A 703 22.96 14.65 -12.39
N SER A 704 22.85 15.75 -11.65
CA SER A 704 22.69 17.09 -12.23
C SER A 704 23.90 17.55 -13.06
N ILE A 705 25.11 17.06 -12.77
CA ILE A 705 26.33 17.44 -13.50
C ILE A 705 26.26 17.07 -14.99
N GLU A 706 25.71 15.90 -15.34
CA GLU A 706 25.58 15.49 -16.75
C GLU A 706 24.60 16.41 -17.51
N LEU A 707 23.46 16.73 -16.89
CA LEU A 707 22.46 17.63 -17.46
C LEU A 707 22.99 19.07 -17.56
N ALA A 708 23.73 19.54 -16.55
CA ALA A 708 24.31 20.88 -16.55
C ALA A 708 25.41 21.04 -17.62
N ASP A 709 26.25 20.01 -17.88
CA ASP A 709 27.17 19.98 -19.05
C ASP A 709 26.38 20.02 -20.37
N ALA A 710 25.30 19.22 -20.47
CA ALA A 710 24.47 19.14 -21.67
C ALA A 710 23.71 20.44 -21.98
N PHE A 711 23.23 21.14 -20.95
CA PHE A 711 22.44 22.36 -21.08
C PHE A 711 23.26 23.65 -20.99
N GLY A 712 24.57 23.55 -20.71
CA GLY A 712 25.47 24.70 -20.62
C GLY A 712 25.30 25.52 -19.34
N ASP A 713 24.77 24.92 -18.26
CA ASP A 713 24.53 25.57 -16.99
C ASP A 713 25.80 25.60 -16.13
N ARG A 714 26.64 26.61 -16.39
CA ARG A 714 27.90 26.78 -15.68
C ARG A 714 27.73 27.02 -14.18
N ALA A 715 26.68 27.73 -13.76
CA ALA A 715 26.45 28.05 -12.36
C ALA A 715 26.14 26.78 -11.55
N MET A 716 25.26 25.92 -12.08
CA MET A 716 25.00 24.61 -11.49
C MET A 716 26.26 23.73 -11.44
N LEU A 717 27.10 23.74 -12.49
CA LEU A 717 28.35 22.97 -12.49
C LEU A 717 29.33 23.42 -11.39
N GLU A 718 29.45 24.73 -11.14
CA GLU A 718 30.30 25.27 -10.07
C GLU A 718 29.74 24.88 -8.69
N ALA A 719 28.44 25.08 -8.46
CA ALA A 719 27.77 24.70 -7.22
C ALA A 719 27.86 23.19 -6.94
N ALA A 720 27.63 22.36 -7.95
CA ALA A 720 27.74 20.91 -7.85
C ALA A 720 29.17 20.43 -7.56
N TYR A 721 30.18 21.05 -8.19
CA TYR A 721 31.58 20.74 -7.92
C TYR A 721 31.94 21.07 -6.46
N ASP A 722 31.59 22.26 -5.99
CA ASP A 722 31.94 22.73 -4.64
C ASP A 722 31.22 21.91 -3.55
N ALA A 723 29.97 21.50 -3.80
CA ALA A 723 29.22 20.65 -2.88
C ALA A 723 29.77 19.22 -2.80
N LEU A 724 30.27 18.65 -3.90
CA LEU A 724 30.73 17.26 -3.96
C LEU A 724 32.22 17.09 -3.61
N ALA A 725 33.04 18.12 -3.80
CA ALA A 725 34.50 18.06 -3.61
C ALA A 725 34.94 17.61 -2.21
N PRO A 726 34.30 18.03 -1.10
CA PRO A 726 34.63 17.54 0.25
C PRO A 726 34.45 16.02 0.41
N TYR A 727 33.61 15.41 -0.42
CA TYR A 727 33.19 14.01 -0.33
C TYR A 727 33.77 13.15 -1.48
N ALA A 728 34.86 13.59 -2.08
CA ALA A 728 35.44 12.98 -3.28
C ALA A 728 35.79 11.49 -3.11
N ASP A 729 36.15 11.08 -1.89
CA ASP A 729 36.49 9.69 -1.52
C ASP A 729 35.28 8.79 -1.25
N LEU A 730 34.04 9.31 -1.33
CA LEU A 730 32.81 8.53 -1.16
C LEU A 730 32.24 8.04 -2.49
N PHE A 731 31.30 7.10 -2.39
CA PHE A 731 30.44 6.68 -3.50
C PHE A 731 29.19 7.55 -3.57
N CYS A 732 28.78 7.87 -4.78
CA CYS A 732 27.53 8.57 -5.05
C CYS A 732 26.37 7.58 -4.94
N CYS A 733 25.67 7.61 -3.81
CA CYS A 733 24.44 6.87 -3.57
C CYS A 733 23.62 7.56 -2.46
N GLY A 734 22.38 7.09 -2.28
CA GLY A 734 21.52 7.55 -1.21
C GLY A 734 22.07 7.21 0.19
N GLY A 735 21.76 8.03 1.19
CA GLY A 735 22.19 7.82 2.58
C GLY A 735 21.16 7.15 3.51
N ALA A 736 19.95 6.92 3.02
CA ALA A 736 18.89 6.21 3.70
C ALA A 736 18.08 5.42 2.65
N GLY A 737 18.31 4.11 2.56
CA GLY A 737 17.74 3.23 1.55
C GLY A 737 18.40 3.38 0.18
N VAL A 738 19.56 2.76 -0.01
CA VAL A 738 20.25 2.75 -1.31
C VAL A 738 19.44 1.97 -2.35
N ILE A 739 18.90 2.69 -3.34
CA ILE A 739 18.24 2.08 -4.51
C ILE A 739 19.22 1.70 -5.63
N ALA A 740 20.24 2.54 -5.84
CA ALA A 740 21.31 2.32 -6.81
C ALA A 740 22.50 3.26 -6.51
N PRO A 741 23.75 2.80 -6.65
CA PRO A 741 24.93 3.66 -6.68
C PRO A 741 25.27 4.15 -8.10
N THR A 742 26.05 5.22 -8.20
CA THR A 742 26.64 5.74 -9.46
C THR A 742 28.18 5.75 -9.44
N GLY A 743 28.80 5.05 -8.50
CA GLY A 743 30.26 4.88 -8.38
C GLY A 743 30.95 5.98 -7.57
N SER A 744 32.27 6.06 -7.66
CA SER A 744 33.06 7.08 -6.94
C SER A 744 32.69 8.52 -7.34
N ALA A 745 32.57 9.41 -6.35
CA ALA A 745 32.31 10.84 -6.53
C ALA A 745 33.37 11.55 -7.38
N HIS A 746 34.60 11.01 -7.42
CA HIS A 746 35.63 11.46 -8.36
C HIS A 746 35.18 11.40 -9.83
N GLY A 747 34.29 10.48 -10.22
CA GLY A 747 33.76 10.42 -11.58
C GLY A 747 33.01 11.70 -11.94
N ALA A 748 32.01 12.04 -11.12
CA ALA A 748 31.19 13.25 -11.29
C ALA A 748 32.01 14.54 -11.17
N LEU A 749 32.92 14.63 -10.19
CA LEU A 749 33.85 15.77 -10.05
C LEU A 749 34.73 15.95 -11.29
N GLY A 750 35.16 14.84 -11.89
CA GLY A 750 35.95 14.85 -13.11
C GLY A 750 35.19 15.36 -14.33
N VAL A 751 33.92 14.95 -14.47
CA VAL A 751 33.02 15.46 -15.53
C VAL A 751 32.77 16.96 -15.34
N ALA A 752 32.43 17.39 -14.12
CA ALA A 752 32.22 18.80 -13.80
C ALA A 752 33.47 19.65 -14.06
N ALA A 753 34.65 19.18 -13.60
CA ALA A 753 35.92 19.85 -13.88
C ALA A 753 36.20 19.95 -15.39
N SER A 754 35.88 18.91 -16.18
CA SER A 754 36.05 18.96 -17.63
C SER A 754 35.13 20.00 -18.27
N ALA A 755 33.86 20.07 -17.86
CA ALA A 755 32.88 21.03 -18.36
C ALA A 755 33.25 22.48 -17.99
N LEU A 756 33.81 22.68 -16.79
CA LEU A 756 34.27 23.99 -16.31
C LEU A 756 35.59 24.48 -16.94
N GLY A 757 36.26 23.63 -17.76
CA GLY A 757 37.54 23.93 -18.40
C GLY A 757 38.77 23.64 -17.53
N ARG A 758 38.61 22.98 -16.37
CA ARG A 758 39.67 22.59 -15.44
C ARG A 758 40.30 21.26 -15.87
N ALA A 759 40.97 21.25 -17.02
CA ALA A 759 41.37 20.01 -17.72
C ALA A 759 42.30 19.08 -16.90
N ASP A 760 43.23 19.63 -16.11
CA ASP A 760 44.13 18.79 -15.29
C ASP A 760 43.44 18.21 -14.06
N ASP A 761 42.51 18.97 -13.45
CA ASP A 761 41.66 18.47 -12.36
C ASP A 761 40.74 17.36 -12.85
N ALA A 762 40.15 17.52 -14.04
CA ALA A 762 39.32 16.52 -14.68
C ALA A 762 40.06 15.19 -14.85
N VAL A 763 41.27 15.22 -15.43
CA VAL A 763 42.09 14.01 -15.63
C VAL A 763 42.49 13.39 -14.29
N ARG A 764 42.86 14.19 -13.28
CA ARG A 764 43.21 13.69 -11.94
C ARG A 764 42.04 12.94 -11.31
N HIS A 765 40.86 13.57 -11.28
CA HIS A 765 39.66 12.97 -10.71
C HIS A 765 39.24 11.72 -11.47
N LEU A 766 39.16 11.74 -12.81
CA LEU A 766 38.72 10.59 -13.59
C LEU A 766 39.68 9.40 -13.49
N ARG A 767 41.00 9.63 -13.41
CA ARG A 767 41.96 8.54 -13.13
C ARG A 767 41.73 7.92 -11.76
N LYS A 768 41.47 8.75 -10.75
CA LYS A 768 41.16 8.26 -9.40
C LYS A 768 39.83 7.49 -9.36
N ALA A 769 38.83 7.95 -10.10
CA ALA A 769 37.56 7.25 -10.24
C ALA A 769 37.75 5.84 -10.84
N ILE A 770 38.57 5.70 -11.88
CA ILE A 770 38.90 4.39 -12.47
C ILE A 770 39.60 3.51 -11.43
N GLU A 771 40.64 4.01 -10.76
CA GLU A 771 41.39 3.28 -9.73
C GLU A 771 40.47 2.77 -8.62
N VAL A 772 39.63 3.64 -8.07
CA VAL A 772 38.73 3.31 -6.97
C VAL A 772 37.68 2.29 -7.42
N ASN A 773 37.01 2.54 -8.55
CA ASN A 773 35.95 1.66 -9.06
C ASN A 773 36.51 0.26 -9.43
N ASP A 774 37.71 0.18 -10.02
CA ASP A 774 38.37 -1.11 -10.29
C ASP A 774 38.71 -1.85 -8.99
N ARG A 775 39.30 -1.15 -8.01
CA ARG A 775 39.71 -1.73 -6.72
C ARG A 775 38.54 -2.35 -5.98
N VAL A 776 37.39 -1.69 -5.94
CA VAL A 776 36.20 -2.17 -5.23
C VAL A 776 35.36 -3.13 -6.07
N GLY A 777 35.77 -3.45 -7.30
CA GLY A 777 35.04 -4.34 -8.18
C GLY A 777 33.68 -3.79 -8.62
N ALA A 778 33.65 -2.54 -9.10
CA ALA A 778 32.46 -1.87 -9.63
C ALA A 778 32.59 -1.60 -11.15
N PRO A 779 32.52 -2.65 -11.99
CA PRO A 779 32.88 -2.55 -13.41
C PRO A 779 32.00 -1.61 -14.25
N PRO A 780 30.67 -1.43 -14.01
CA PRO A 780 29.89 -0.43 -14.76
C PRO A 780 30.46 0.98 -14.60
N PHE A 781 30.76 1.39 -13.37
CA PHE A 781 31.24 2.74 -13.07
C PHE A 781 32.69 2.95 -13.50
N ALA A 782 33.51 1.90 -13.46
CA ALA A 782 34.86 1.94 -14.02
C ALA A 782 34.83 2.10 -15.55
N ALA A 783 33.86 1.51 -16.25
CA ALA A 783 33.68 1.70 -17.70
C ALA A 783 33.23 3.14 -18.04
N ILE A 784 32.28 3.69 -17.27
CA ILE A 784 31.83 5.08 -17.41
C ILE A 784 32.99 6.05 -17.19
N ALA A 785 33.76 5.89 -16.10
CA ALA A 785 34.89 6.76 -15.80
C ALA A 785 35.99 6.71 -16.88
N ARG A 786 36.23 5.54 -17.51
CA ARG A 786 37.14 5.42 -18.66
C ARG A 786 36.63 6.20 -19.87
N PHE A 787 35.34 6.11 -20.16
CA PHE A 787 34.72 6.88 -21.24
C PHE A 787 34.81 8.39 -20.99
N ASP A 788 34.52 8.85 -19.78
CA ASP A 788 34.62 10.26 -19.43
C ASP A 788 36.07 10.78 -19.44
N LEU A 789 37.04 9.96 -19.02
CA LEU A 789 38.46 10.29 -19.17
C LEU A 789 38.84 10.42 -20.65
N ALA A 790 38.36 9.52 -21.51
CA ALA A 790 38.58 9.62 -22.95
C ALA A 790 38.01 10.93 -23.53
N ARG A 791 36.81 11.35 -23.10
CA ARG A 791 36.22 12.64 -23.48
C ARG A 791 37.06 13.82 -23.00
N ALA A 792 37.51 13.80 -21.74
CA ALA A 792 38.32 14.88 -21.17
C ALA A 792 39.67 15.03 -21.88
N LEU A 793 40.36 13.93 -22.18
CA LEU A 793 41.61 13.92 -22.94
C LEU A 793 41.42 14.41 -24.38
N ALA A 794 40.34 13.97 -25.05
CA ALA A 794 39.99 14.44 -26.39
C ALA A 794 39.74 15.96 -26.44
N ARG A 795 39.20 16.55 -25.36
CA ARG A 795 39.04 18.01 -25.19
C ARG A 795 40.38 18.71 -24.90
N ARG A 796 41.26 18.11 -24.07
CA ARG A 796 42.54 18.70 -23.62
C ARG A 796 43.62 18.79 -24.73
N ARG A 797 43.68 17.82 -25.63
CA ARG A 797 44.53 17.81 -26.86
C ARG A 797 46.05 18.01 -26.62
N ARG A 798 46.61 17.50 -25.53
CA ARG A 798 48.08 17.42 -25.35
C ARG A 798 48.68 16.26 -26.17
N PRO A 799 50.01 16.26 -26.43
CA PRO A 799 50.68 15.12 -27.05
C PRO A 799 50.39 13.82 -26.30
N GLY A 800 49.93 12.79 -27.01
CA GLY A 800 49.55 11.48 -26.43
C GLY A 800 48.08 11.36 -25.99
N ASP A 801 47.36 12.47 -25.76
CA ASP A 801 45.97 12.45 -25.27
C ASP A 801 45.03 11.71 -26.23
N ARG A 802 45.24 11.86 -27.54
CA ARG A 802 44.39 11.23 -28.57
C ARG A 802 44.48 9.70 -28.53
N ASP A 803 45.70 9.18 -28.38
CA ASP A 803 45.96 7.73 -28.38
C ASP A 803 45.45 7.11 -27.08
N GLU A 804 45.69 7.78 -25.93
CA GLU A 804 45.16 7.38 -24.63
C GLU A 804 43.62 7.41 -24.63
N ALA A 805 43.00 8.49 -25.16
CA ALA A 805 41.55 8.60 -25.29
C ALA A 805 40.96 7.47 -26.14
N ALA A 806 41.57 7.15 -27.28
CA ALA A 806 41.09 6.07 -28.14
C ALA A 806 41.21 4.69 -27.47
N ALA A 807 42.29 4.46 -26.71
CA ALA A 807 42.45 3.23 -25.94
C ALA A 807 41.40 3.09 -24.83
N LEU A 808 41.18 4.15 -24.06
CA LEU A 808 40.17 4.19 -22.99
C LEU A 808 38.74 4.02 -23.53
N ALA A 809 38.41 4.67 -24.65
CA ALA A 809 37.10 4.50 -25.30
C ALA A 809 36.87 3.06 -25.75
N ARG A 810 37.89 2.38 -26.31
CA ARG A 810 37.80 0.95 -26.66
C ARG A 810 37.62 0.04 -25.43
N GLN A 811 38.33 0.33 -24.33
CA GLN A 811 38.17 -0.42 -23.07
C GLN A 811 36.76 -0.24 -22.49
N ALA A 812 36.24 0.99 -22.49
CA ALA A 812 34.87 1.27 -22.07
C ALA A 812 33.85 0.53 -22.95
N ALA A 813 34.00 0.55 -24.28
CA ALA A 813 33.15 -0.18 -25.20
C ALA A 813 33.20 -1.71 -24.98
N ALA A 814 34.38 -2.28 -24.75
CA ALA A 814 34.52 -3.71 -24.48
C ALA A 814 33.78 -4.12 -23.19
N THR A 815 33.94 -3.35 -22.12
CA THR A 815 33.26 -3.59 -20.83
C THR A 815 31.74 -3.39 -20.97
N ALA A 816 31.31 -2.31 -21.62
CA ALA A 816 29.90 -2.03 -21.88
C ALA A 816 29.23 -3.16 -22.67
N ARG A 817 29.91 -3.73 -23.68
CA ARG A 817 29.41 -4.88 -24.45
C ARG A 817 29.28 -6.13 -23.58
N GLN A 818 30.26 -6.40 -22.72
CA GLN A 818 30.22 -7.55 -21.81
C GLN A 818 29.08 -7.45 -20.79
N LEU A 819 28.80 -6.25 -20.29
CA LEU A 819 27.79 -6.01 -19.27
C LEU A 819 26.38 -5.75 -19.84
N GLY A 820 26.23 -5.56 -21.15
CA GLY A 820 24.94 -5.19 -21.76
C GLY A 820 24.55 -3.72 -21.60
N MET A 821 25.54 -2.83 -21.43
CA MET A 821 25.32 -1.38 -21.27
C MET A 821 25.20 -0.67 -22.63
N ALA A 822 24.09 -0.88 -23.33
CA ALA A 822 23.91 -0.43 -24.72
C ALA A 822 24.11 1.09 -24.92
N PRO A 823 23.58 1.99 -24.07
CA PRO A 823 23.82 3.43 -24.20
C PRO A 823 25.30 3.83 -24.13
N LEU A 824 26.07 3.24 -23.21
CA LEU A 824 27.51 3.52 -23.09
C LEU A 824 28.29 2.93 -24.28
N LEU A 825 27.93 1.73 -24.72
CA LEU A 825 28.56 1.08 -25.87
C LEU A 825 28.48 1.96 -27.13
N GLY A 826 27.28 2.46 -27.44
CA GLY A 826 27.06 3.33 -28.60
C GLY A 826 27.91 4.61 -28.52
N ARG A 827 27.90 5.29 -27.37
CA ARG A 827 28.70 6.52 -27.13
C ARG A 827 30.20 6.26 -27.26
N ALA A 828 30.71 5.16 -26.70
CA ALA A 828 32.13 4.82 -26.71
C ALA A 828 32.63 4.41 -28.11
N GLU A 829 31.83 3.66 -28.87
CA GLU A 829 32.14 3.33 -30.28
C GLU A 829 32.14 4.56 -31.17
N GLN A 830 31.17 5.46 -30.99
CA GLN A 830 31.13 6.74 -31.72
C GLN A 830 32.38 7.58 -31.42
N LEU A 831 32.77 7.73 -30.15
CA LEU A 831 33.99 8.46 -29.79
C LEU A 831 35.24 7.82 -30.40
N THR A 832 35.31 6.49 -30.42
CA THR A 832 36.42 5.76 -31.04
C THR A 832 36.53 6.05 -32.54
N ARG A 833 35.40 6.02 -33.28
CA ARG A 833 35.36 6.37 -34.70
C ARG A 833 35.78 7.82 -34.95
N THR A 834 35.30 8.76 -34.13
CA THR A 834 35.67 10.18 -34.23
C THR A 834 37.17 10.38 -34.01
N LEU A 835 37.76 9.71 -33.01
CA LEU A 835 39.20 9.79 -32.71
C LEU A 835 40.06 9.07 -33.76
N ALA A 836 39.54 8.05 -34.44
CA ALA A 836 40.20 7.41 -35.58
C ALA A 836 40.17 8.28 -36.85
N GLY A 837 39.28 9.27 -36.92
CA GLY A 837 39.06 10.11 -38.10
C GLY A 837 38.04 9.52 -39.09
N ASP A 838 37.28 8.50 -38.68
CA ASP A 838 36.28 7.80 -39.49
C ASP A 838 34.92 8.49 -39.52
N VAL A 839 34.72 9.53 -38.69
CA VAL A 839 33.53 10.39 -38.75
C VAL A 839 33.85 11.60 -39.63
N PRO A 840 33.07 11.84 -40.71
CA PRO A 840 33.34 12.98 -41.57
C PRO A 840 33.17 14.29 -40.79
N GLY A 841 34.20 15.14 -40.78
CA GLY A 841 34.14 16.46 -40.11
C GLY A 841 33.05 17.37 -40.69
N PRO A 842 32.77 18.54 -40.05
CA PRO A 842 31.77 19.49 -40.52
C PRO A 842 31.99 19.85 -42.00
N LEU A 843 30.92 20.26 -42.68
CA LEU A 843 31.03 20.70 -44.07
C LEU A 843 32.07 21.83 -44.17
N THR A 844 33.05 21.63 -45.05
CA THR A 844 34.02 22.68 -45.39
C THR A 844 33.28 23.87 -45.99
N ARG A 845 33.91 25.06 -45.97
CA ARG A 845 33.33 26.26 -46.60
C ARG A 845 32.89 26.00 -48.05
N ARG A 846 33.65 25.16 -48.76
CA ARG A 846 33.37 24.76 -50.13
C ARG A 846 32.17 23.83 -50.25
N GLU A 847 32.05 22.86 -49.36
CA GLU A 847 30.89 21.95 -49.31
C GLU A 847 29.60 22.69 -48.92
N ARG A 848 29.67 23.67 -48.00
CA ARG A 848 28.52 24.55 -47.70
C ARG A 848 28.08 25.38 -48.89
N GLN A 849 29.03 25.98 -49.63
CA GLN A 849 28.74 26.69 -50.87
C GLN A 849 28.05 25.77 -51.90
N ILE A 850 28.48 24.52 -52.00
CA ILE A 850 27.88 23.54 -52.92
C ILE A 850 26.50 23.08 -52.42
N ALA A 851 26.30 22.87 -51.11
CA ALA A 851 25.00 22.54 -50.52
C ALA A 851 23.96 23.66 -50.75
N ALA A 852 24.38 24.92 -50.64
CA ALA A 852 23.57 26.10 -50.99
C ALA A 852 23.11 26.07 -52.46
N LEU A 853 24.02 25.78 -53.40
CA LEU A 853 23.67 25.69 -54.83
C LEU A 853 22.79 24.47 -55.15
N VAL A 854 22.89 23.39 -54.35
CA VAL A 854 21.97 22.25 -54.41
C VAL A 854 20.56 22.67 -53.96
N ALA A 855 20.44 23.49 -52.91
CA ALA A 855 19.16 24.04 -52.46
C ALA A 855 18.51 24.96 -53.49
N ASP A 856 19.32 25.72 -54.24
CA ASP A 856 18.87 26.57 -55.34
C ASP A 856 18.48 25.78 -56.62
N GLY A 857 18.53 24.43 -56.58
CA GLY A 857 18.04 23.55 -57.64
C GLY A 857 19.02 23.28 -58.78
N LEU A 858 20.27 23.70 -58.66
CA LEU A 858 21.26 23.54 -59.74
C LEU A 858 21.69 22.07 -59.89
N THR A 859 21.93 21.64 -61.13
CA THR A 859 22.53 20.33 -61.47
C THR A 859 24.04 20.31 -61.24
N ASN A 860 24.69 19.13 -61.19
CA ASN A 860 26.16 19.02 -61.01
C ASN A 860 26.94 19.82 -62.07
N ARG A 861 26.46 19.82 -63.33
CA ARG A 861 27.04 20.62 -64.42
C ARG A 861 26.96 22.13 -64.15
N GLN A 862 25.81 22.60 -63.68
CA GLN A 862 25.58 24.02 -63.36
C GLN A 862 26.38 24.45 -62.12
N ILE A 863 26.45 23.59 -61.10
CA ILE A 863 27.30 23.82 -59.92
C ILE A 863 28.77 23.92 -60.35
N GLY A 864 29.24 22.99 -61.17
CA GLY A 864 30.61 23.01 -61.71
C GLY A 864 30.94 24.32 -62.41
N ALA A 865 30.05 24.81 -63.27
CA ALA A 865 30.20 26.10 -63.94
C ALA A 865 30.18 27.29 -62.96
N ALA A 866 29.27 27.30 -61.99
CA ALA A 866 29.09 28.39 -61.04
C ALA A 866 30.28 28.58 -60.08
N VAL A 867 31.01 27.50 -59.80
CA VAL A 867 32.16 27.55 -58.88
C VAL A 867 33.50 27.22 -59.53
N HIS A 868 33.56 27.19 -60.86
CA HIS A 868 34.77 26.92 -61.67
C HIS A 868 35.45 25.56 -61.38
N ILE A 869 34.67 24.48 -61.29
CA ILE A 869 35.17 23.09 -61.17
C ILE A 869 34.51 22.17 -62.20
N SER A 870 35.08 20.98 -62.44
CA SER A 870 34.45 20.01 -63.35
C SER A 870 33.14 19.44 -62.78
N GLU A 871 32.23 19.02 -63.65
CA GLU A 871 30.96 18.37 -63.26
C GLU A 871 31.18 17.17 -62.33
N ARG A 872 32.20 16.34 -62.63
CA ARG A 872 32.60 15.19 -61.82
C ARG A 872 33.12 15.59 -60.43
N THR A 873 33.79 16.75 -60.33
CA THR A 873 34.24 17.29 -59.05
C THR A 873 33.04 17.79 -58.22
N ALA A 874 32.05 18.42 -58.85
CA ALA A 874 30.82 18.83 -58.18
C ALA A 874 30.01 17.62 -57.67
N GLU A 875 29.91 16.56 -58.47
CA GLU A 875 29.29 15.29 -58.07
C GLU A 875 29.95 14.66 -56.84
N ASN A 876 31.29 14.59 -56.83
CA ASN A 876 32.04 14.08 -55.68
C ASN A 876 31.80 14.92 -54.41
N HIS A 877 31.72 16.25 -54.53
CA HIS A 877 31.39 17.10 -53.39
C HIS A 877 29.96 16.87 -52.88
N VAL A 878 28.98 16.68 -53.76
CA VAL A 878 27.60 16.34 -53.36
C VAL A 878 27.58 14.99 -52.64
N GLN A 879 28.30 13.98 -53.13
CA GLN A 879 28.40 12.67 -52.48
C GLN A 879 29.09 12.75 -51.10
N HIS A 880 30.12 13.58 -50.99
CA HIS A 880 30.76 13.85 -49.70
C HIS A 880 29.77 14.52 -48.75
N ILE A 881 29.02 15.55 -49.18
CA ILE A 881 28.00 16.21 -48.35
C ILE A 881 26.96 15.20 -47.86
N LEU A 882 26.45 14.31 -48.74
CA LEU A 882 25.54 13.23 -48.35
C LEU A 882 26.14 12.37 -47.24
N THR A 883 27.40 11.95 -47.42
CA THR A 883 28.11 11.11 -46.44
C THR A 883 28.34 11.85 -45.12
N LYS A 884 28.71 13.13 -45.16
CA LYS A 884 28.97 13.96 -43.97
C LYS A 884 27.72 14.25 -43.15
N LEU A 885 26.59 14.43 -43.83
CA LEU A 885 25.31 14.75 -43.20
C LEU A 885 24.44 13.51 -42.91
N GLY A 886 24.90 12.31 -43.29
CA GLY A 886 24.13 11.07 -43.13
C GLY A 886 22.89 10.99 -44.04
N PHE A 887 22.91 11.69 -45.17
CA PHE A 887 21.82 11.71 -46.14
C PHE A 887 22.03 10.70 -47.26
N THR A 888 20.93 10.21 -47.82
CA THR A 888 20.94 9.26 -48.94
C THR A 888 20.49 9.91 -50.25
N THR A 889 19.92 11.12 -50.20
CA THR A 889 19.38 11.82 -51.38
C THR A 889 19.77 13.30 -51.44
N ARG A 890 19.94 13.80 -52.66
CA ARG A 890 20.21 15.23 -52.93
C ARG A 890 19.12 16.16 -52.38
N ALA A 891 17.86 15.70 -52.36
CA ALA A 891 16.73 16.45 -51.82
C ALA A 891 16.87 16.73 -50.30
N GLN A 892 17.48 15.80 -49.55
CA GLN A 892 17.77 16.00 -48.12
C GLN A 892 18.82 17.10 -47.91
N ILE A 893 19.81 17.22 -48.80
CA ILE A 893 20.78 18.34 -48.76
C ILE A 893 20.05 19.68 -48.95
N ALA A 894 19.14 19.75 -49.93
CA ALA A 894 18.37 20.96 -50.20
C ALA A 894 17.50 21.36 -48.99
N ALA A 895 16.77 20.41 -48.40
CA ALA A 895 15.93 20.66 -47.24
C ALA A 895 16.75 21.09 -46.00
N TRP A 896 17.92 20.48 -45.80
CA TRP A 896 18.83 20.85 -44.72
C TRP A 896 19.42 22.26 -44.91
N ALA A 897 19.90 22.59 -46.11
CA ALA A 897 20.52 23.88 -46.39
C ALA A 897 19.54 25.07 -46.37
N VAL A 898 18.24 24.84 -46.64
CA VAL A 898 17.19 25.86 -46.44
C VAL A 898 17.00 26.14 -44.95
N ARG A 899 16.92 25.10 -44.11
CA ARG A 899 16.80 25.25 -42.65
C ARG A 899 18.04 25.87 -42.00
N ASP A 900 19.23 25.56 -42.52
CA ASP A 900 20.51 26.13 -42.06
C ASP A 900 20.63 27.63 -42.40
N ARG A 901 20.01 28.10 -43.51
CA ARG A 901 19.94 29.53 -43.89
C ARG A 901 18.98 30.35 -43.02
N ASP A 902 17.96 29.73 -42.43
CA ASP A 902 16.98 30.40 -41.57
C ASP A 902 17.44 30.49 -40.10
N ALA A 903 18.58 29.86 -39.76
CA ALA A 903 19.15 29.79 -38.41
C ALA A 903 20.35 30.74 -38.18
N ASP A 904 20.87 31.36 -39.23
CA ASP A 904 21.85 32.48 -39.23
C ASP A 904 21.12 33.81 -39.45
#